data_AF-A0A933Z8P2-F1
#
_entry.id   AF-A0A933Z8P2-F1
#
_cell.length_a   1.000
_cell.length_b   1.000
_cell.length_c   1.000
_cell.angle_alpha   90.00
_cell.angle_beta   90.00
_cell.angle_gamma   90.00
#
_symmetry.space_group_name_H-M   'P 1'
#
loop_
_entity.id
_entity.type
_entity.pdbx_description
1 polymer ?
#
loop_
_entity_poly.entity_id
_entity_poly.type
_entity_poly.pdbx_seq_one_letter_code
_entity_poly.pdbx_strand_id
1 'polypeptide(L)'
;MLNLGQMFGADGVWSFTRSVVFVLALATVGCGGGNEAGFPGGAADASVDTKQDQNAAVQTDAKSDSDAGGDGDAGILLDSAKDSGPETNADASTDAKPETDGSAQVDAQYDADGDAQADTQVGAEADAPEDGSTVGDGGGDAPSDTPGDADCGLGQTDCGGSCVSLASDPANCGACGHACASTDICSGGTCVLNCVGGLSPCSGVCVDLQADPWNCGTCGTTCIGGTVCISGTCLCPPGQTSCGGVCVNLANDGANCGACSKLCTGGTICVAGTCECLPGQTLCNGTCVDLTLDLSNCGVCGKVCAVGSSCMNGLCCKVGELNCAGACVNPKVDPANCGACGTVCTGGQICSAGACICPVYQKLCSGVCKLTNVDPNNCGACGVKCPPGQACSAGACSTTCLPGLKACAGVCVDLQSDSANCGTCGHQCAPGTGCVEGACKPSLVVGPPPAKCVGGGPPIIIQYGTVEECSGNQAQTTFLWALCSCDFVKFGTSAAFDAYDSTKGPYKAPGELGGGLGYDGTFSSTGPLSVSGALWSSTSAGLSASSNAKVMQELHLGGPLSTGAPSSVGWDGYVAGNVTATASLVFGQALRQPVNASVSGPVTYASLFKQPVTVPPPCKCGPSDLIPVGAIVAARKSPNNDNPLIGLNPDAFTSPTAPQHLDLPCGNYYLSKIDVGGAPLSIVAHGKTALYVDGDVIANTLTLALDPTAEFDVFVAGTILTSGNATIGSPNYPRLSRTYVGSPQTLLLAGNTTVGGYIYAAYSPVVINSPFEIYGGLYSGSYANIGAETSIHYDRAVLDAGYECPPPPQTCGSCADCGNQACISGLCGACTSSSQCCPPLICVNGTCSMLLY
;
A
#
# COMPACT_ATOMS: atom_id res chain seq x y z
N MET A 1 50.21 45.64 27.57
CA MET A 1 50.18 46.63 28.68
C MET A 1 48.82 46.52 29.36
N LEU A 2 48.77 46.69 30.70
CA LEU A 2 47.65 46.99 31.63
C LEU A 2 46.19 46.93 31.06
N ASN A 3 45.21 46.12 31.53
CA ASN A 3 44.71 45.68 32.87
C ASN A 3 43.47 46.51 33.37
N LEU A 4 42.65 45.90 34.26
CA LEU A 4 41.27 46.21 34.74
C LEU A 4 40.11 45.75 33.83
N GLY A 5 38.99 45.19 34.33
CA GLY A 5 38.67 44.68 35.69
C GLY A 5 37.17 44.71 36.07
N GLN A 6 36.69 43.70 36.82
CA GLN A 6 35.36 43.53 37.48
C GLN A 6 34.16 43.13 36.56
N MET A 7 33.43 42.03 36.78
CA MET A 7 32.69 41.43 37.93
C MET A 7 31.26 41.98 38.13
N PHE A 8 30.25 41.12 37.93
CA PHE A 8 28.98 41.05 38.70
C PHE A 8 28.35 39.66 38.53
N GLY A 9 27.43 39.27 39.42
CA GLY A 9 26.68 38.01 39.37
C GLY A 9 25.42 38.05 40.24
N ALA A 10 24.84 36.86 40.45
CA ALA A 10 23.70 36.52 41.31
C ALA A 10 22.26 36.83 40.81
N ASP A 11 21.48 35.73 40.77
CA ASP A 11 20.09 35.53 41.25
C ASP A 11 18.93 36.45 40.83
N GLY A 12 17.81 35.83 40.42
CA GLY A 12 16.52 36.52 40.24
C GLY A 12 15.39 35.68 39.63
N VAL A 13 14.64 34.96 40.46
CA VAL A 13 13.33 34.38 40.10
C VAL A 13 12.26 35.49 40.06
N TRP A 14 11.18 35.31 39.27
CA TRP A 14 9.76 35.56 39.62
C TRP A 14 8.89 36.01 38.41
N SER A 15 7.84 35.21 38.14
CA SER A 15 6.45 35.58 37.80
C SER A 15 6.15 36.90 37.06
N PHE A 16 5.40 36.81 35.94
CA PHE A 16 4.52 37.89 35.49
C PHE A 16 3.09 37.44 35.14
N THR A 17 2.17 38.40 35.27
CA THR A 17 0.74 38.21 35.53
C THR A 17 -0.15 38.46 34.30
N ARG A 18 -1.43 38.07 34.40
CA ARG A 18 -2.51 38.28 33.40
C ARG A 18 -2.79 39.75 33.04
N SER A 19 -3.23 39.98 31.80
CA SER A 19 -4.43 40.77 31.38
C SER A 19 -4.60 40.64 29.86
N VAL A 20 -5.62 39.95 29.31
CA VAL A 20 -7.02 40.37 29.09
C VAL A 20 -7.18 41.66 28.26
N VAL A 21 -7.51 41.50 26.98
CA VAL A 21 -8.40 42.40 26.21
C VAL A 21 -9.33 41.53 25.36
N PHE A 22 -10.62 41.86 25.35
CA PHE A 22 -11.68 41.22 24.58
C PHE A 22 -12.07 42.16 23.42
N VAL A 23 -12.15 41.67 22.18
CA VAL A 23 -12.96 42.30 21.13
C VAL A 23 -13.67 41.21 20.35
N LEU A 24 -15.00 41.29 20.33
CA LEU A 24 -15.90 40.43 19.58
C LEU A 24 -16.44 41.23 18.38
N ALA A 25 -16.44 40.64 17.18
CA ALA A 25 -17.16 41.21 16.04
C ALA A 25 -17.73 40.08 15.15
N LEU A 26 -19.05 40.03 15.04
CA LEU A 26 -19.74 39.21 14.03
C LEU A 26 -19.84 39.97 12.71
N ALA A 27 -19.74 39.25 11.59
CA ALA A 27 -20.45 39.60 10.35
C ALA A 27 -20.71 38.32 9.53
N THR A 28 -21.86 38.27 8.87
CA THR A 28 -22.43 37.12 8.17
C THR A 28 -22.71 37.44 6.68
N VAL A 29 -23.04 36.40 5.90
CA VAL A 29 -23.63 36.45 4.53
C VAL A 29 -22.61 36.71 3.39
N GLY A 30 -22.64 35.98 2.27
CA GLY A 30 -23.52 34.84 1.92
C GLY A 30 -23.30 34.29 0.50
N CYS A 31 -24.10 33.29 0.13
CA CYS A 31 -24.13 32.69 -1.22
C CYS A 31 -24.95 33.52 -2.22
N GLY A 32 -24.63 33.42 -3.51
CA GLY A 32 -25.45 33.88 -4.63
C GLY A 32 -24.93 33.30 -5.96
N GLY A 33 -25.83 32.95 -6.88
CA GLY A 33 -25.49 32.34 -8.18
C GLY A 33 -26.39 32.81 -9.32
N GLY A 34 -26.12 32.30 -10.54
CA GLY A 34 -26.77 32.66 -11.81
C GLY A 34 -26.09 33.83 -12.55
N ASN A 35 -26.13 33.96 -13.89
CA ASN A 35 -26.72 33.12 -14.95
C ASN A 35 -26.02 33.32 -16.32
N GLU A 36 -26.04 32.26 -17.12
CA GLU A 36 -26.20 32.11 -18.59
C GLU A 36 -25.67 33.08 -19.70
N ALA A 37 -25.12 32.41 -20.74
CA ALA A 37 -25.35 32.55 -22.20
C ALA A 37 -24.61 33.62 -23.07
N GLY A 38 -24.07 33.14 -24.21
CA GLY A 38 -23.51 33.99 -25.30
C GLY A 38 -22.69 33.27 -26.40
N PHE A 39 -23.28 32.33 -27.15
CA PHE A 39 -22.74 31.80 -28.44
C PHE A 39 -22.96 32.81 -29.60
N PRO A 40 -22.25 32.79 -30.77
CA PRO A 40 -22.02 31.64 -31.71
C PRO A 40 -20.59 31.59 -32.34
N GLY A 41 -20.19 30.68 -33.26
CA GLY A 41 -20.80 29.46 -33.85
C GLY A 41 -20.07 29.00 -35.15
N GLY A 42 -20.25 27.72 -35.57
CA GLY A 42 -19.72 27.09 -36.82
C GLY A 42 -18.56 26.10 -36.57
N ALA A 43 -18.67 24.75 -36.71
CA ALA A 43 -19.06 23.87 -37.84
C ALA A 43 -17.98 23.80 -38.96
N ALA A 44 -17.54 22.66 -39.53
CA ALA A 44 -17.90 21.22 -39.49
C ALA A 44 -16.63 20.36 -39.82
N ASP A 45 -16.37 19.15 -39.29
CA ASP A 45 -16.84 17.77 -39.66
C ASP A 45 -15.96 16.98 -40.70
N ALA A 46 -16.01 15.64 -40.65
CA ALA A 46 -15.58 14.59 -41.62
C ALA A 46 -14.11 14.08 -41.75
N SER A 47 -13.77 13.05 -40.95
CA SER A 47 -13.34 11.67 -41.31
C SER A 47 -12.57 11.26 -42.62
N VAL A 48 -11.47 10.49 -42.41
CA VAL A 48 -11.18 9.10 -42.94
C VAL A 48 -10.58 8.80 -44.37
N ASP A 49 -9.42 8.08 -44.33
CA ASP A 49 -8.93 6.93 -45.17
C ASP A 49 -7.73 6.90 -46.20
N THR A 50 -6.95 5.80 -46.04
CA THR A 50 -6.11 4.92 -46.93
C THR A 50 -5.18 5.36 -48.09
N LYS A 51 -3.87 5.05 -47.89
CA LYS A 51 -2.94 4.09 -48.59
C LYS A 51 -2.36 4.25 -50.04
N GLN A 52 -1.24 3.51 -50.22
CA GLN A 52 -0.54 3.01 -51.45
C GLN A 52 0.58 3.92 -52.05
N ASP A 53 1.72 3.44 -52.62
CA ASP A 53 2.09 2.07 -53.07
C ASP A 53 3.61 1.79 -53.39
N GLN A 54 3.99 0.50 -53.57
CA GLN A 54 5.15 -0.12 -54.33
C GLN A 54 6.64 0.08 -53.86
N ASN A 55 7.45 -0.95 -53.51
CA ASN A 55 8.28 -1.92 -54.33
C ASN A 55 9.64 -1.37 -54.87
N ALA A 56 10.78 -2.11 -55.04
CA ALA A 56 11.15 -3.54 -54.86
C ALA A 56 12.71 -3.82 -54.83
N ALA A 57 13.11 -5.04 -54.38
CA ALA A 57 14.18 -5.95 -54.91
C ALA A 57 15.75 -5.78 -54.73
N VAL A 58 16.35 -6.81 -54.07
CA VAL A 58 17.51 -7.67 -54.49
C VAL A 58 19.02 -7.28 -54.22
N GLN A 59 19.68 -8.10 -53.35
CA GLN A 59 21.01 -8.81 -53.37
C GLN A 59 22.24 -8.26 -54.18
N THR A 60 23.54 -8.51 -53.88
CA THR A 60 24.28 -9.45 -52.96
C THR A 60 25.79 -9.06 -52.77
N ASP A 61 26.52 -9.80 -51.91
CA ASP A 61 27.98 -10.14 -51.96
C ASP A 61 29.10 -9.31 -51.24
N ALA A 62 29.48 -9.81 -50.05
CA ALA A 62 30.79 -10.46 -49.73
C ALA A 62 32.16 -9.70 -49.56
N LYS A 63 32.60 -9.65 -48.28
CA LYS A 63 33.85 -10.24 -47.70
C LYS A 63 35.15 -9.40 -47.44
N SER A 64 35.78 -9.76 -46.29
CA SER A 64 37.22 -9.77 -45.88
C SER A 64 37.96 -8.54 -45.30
N ASP A 65 38.25 -8.65 -43.99
CA ASP A 65 39.57 -8.67 -43.30
C ASP A 65 40.53 -7.46 -43.18
N SER A 66 41.02 -7.32 -41.93
CA SER A 66 42.36 -6.91 -41.45
C SER A 66 42.76 -5.43 -41.24
N ASP A 67 42.89 -5.09 -39.94
CA ASP A 67 44.00 -4.41 -39.23
C ASP A 67 44.52 -2.97 -39.55
N ALA A 68 44.76 -2.28 -38.42
CA ALA A 68 45.80 -1.27 -38.12
C ALA A 68 45.64 0.20 -38.56
N GLY A 69 45.18 1.03 -37.60
CA GLY A 69 45.94 2.19 -37.07
C GLY A 69 45.98 3.53 -37.82
N GLY A 70 45.87 4.64 -37.08
CA GLY A 70 46.29 5.99 -37.51
C GLY A 70 45.31 7.12 -37.16
N ASP A 71 45.83 8.23 -36.63
CA ASP A 71 45.08 9.45 -36.29
C ASP A 71 44.48 10.15 -37.54
N GLY A 72 43.35 10.84 -37.37
CA GLY A 72 42.77 11.69 -38.41
C GLY A 72 41.51 12.44 -37.96
N ASP A 73 41.54 13.77 -38.05
CA ASP A 73 40.50 14.68 -37.57
C ASP A 73 39.29 14.81 -38.52
N ALA A 74 38.20 15.40 -37.99
CA ALA A 74 37.07 16.02 -38.70
C ALA A 74 36.00 15.18 -39.44
N GLY A 75 34.87 14.97 -38.76
CA GLY A 75 33.59 15.59 -39.18
C GLY A 75 32.53 14.76 -39.94
N ILE A 76 31.29 15.26 -39.82
CA ILE A 76 30.10 15.01 -40.67
C ILE A 76 29.27 13.73 -40.37
N LEU A 77 28.06 13.99 -39.83
CA LEU A 77 26.78 13.28 -39.95
C LEU A 77 26.70 11.79 -39.56
N LEU A 78 25.88 11.50 -38.54
CA LEU A 78 25.18 10.22 -38.39
C LEU A 78 23.68 10.46 -38.64
N ASP A 79 23.16 9.76 -39.64
CA ASP A 79 21.72 9.65 -39.91
C ASP A 79 21.14 8.40 -39.22
N SER A 80 19.82 8.32 -39.13
CA SER A 80 19.10 7.28 -38.37
C SER A 80 18.70 6.07 -39.23
N ALA A 81 18.87 4.85 -38.70
CA ALA A 81 17.96 3.68 -38.79
C ALA A 81 18.61 2.51 -37.97
N LYS A 82 17.95 1.57 -37.26
CA LYS A 82 16.78 0.69 -37.56
C LYS A 82 16.98 -0.10 -38.87
N ASP A 83 16.61 -1.37 -39.01
CA ASP A 83 15.68 -2.21 -38.26
C ASP A 83 15.94 -3.71 -38.51
N SER A 84 15.39 -4.60 -37.67
CA SER A 84 14.94 -5.99 -37.97
C SER A 84 15.91 -7.03 -38.62
N GLY A 85 15.76 -8.35 -38.45
CA GLY A 85 14.70 -9.13 -37.78
C GLY A 85 15.06 -10.63 -37.68
N PRO A 86 14.13 -11.58 -37.96
CA PRO A 86 13.73 -12.53 -36.92
C PRO A 86 13.67 -14.04 -37.30
N GLU A 87 13.15 -14.84 -36.37
CA GLU A 87 12.70 -16.25 -36.49
C GLU A 87 13.81 -17.33 -36.42
N THR A 88 13.62 -18.49 -35.78
CA THR A 88 12.46 -19.41 -35.85
C THR A 88 12.18 -20.21 -34.56
N ASN A 89 11.02 -20.85 -34.54
CA ASN A 89 10.38 -21.58 -33.43
C ASN A 89 10.43 -23.11 -33.65
N ALA A 90 10.59 -23.93 -32.59
CA ALA A 90 10.28 -25.38 -32.61
C ALA A 90 10.19 -26.02 -31.20
N ASP A 91 8.99 -25.96 -30.67
CA ASP A 91 8.29 -26.86 -29.73
C ASP A 91 8.72 -28.36 -29.61
N ALA A 92 8.52 -28.95 -28.43
CA ALA A 92 8.31 -30.40 -28.22
C ALA A 92 7.66 -30.72 -26.85
N SER A 93 6.33 -30.91 -26.85
CA SER A 93 5.49 -31.43 -25.75
C SER A 93 5.73 -32.92 -25.40
N THR A 94 5.32 -33.37 -24.21
CA THR A 94 4.50 -34.61 -24.08
C THR A 94 3.72 -34.72 -22.76
N ASP A 95 2.47 -35.18 -22.87
CA ASP A 95 1.45 -35.31 -21.81
C ASP A 95 1.60 -36.51 -20.85
N ALA A 96 0.94 -36.41 -19.67
CA ALA A 96 0.17 -37.51 -19.08
C ALA A 96 -0.89 -37.05 -18.03
N LYS A 97 -2.18 -37.27 -18.32
CA LYS A 97 -3.32 -37.42 -17.37
C LYS A 97 -3.63 -38.95 -17.22
N PRO A 98 -4.51 -39.49 -16.34
CA PRO A 98 -5.69 -38.91 -15.65
C PRO A 98 -5.68 -39.15 -14.09
N GLU A 99 -6.74 -39.02 -13.26
CA GLU A 99 -8.21 -38.89 -13.51
C GLU A 99 -9.07 -38.07 -12.49
N THR A 100 -9.60 -38.70 -11.42
CA THR A 100 -10.75 -38.35 -10.51
C THR A 100 -10.35 -38.48 -9.01
N ASP A 101 -11.04 -38.00 -7.98
CA ASP A 101 -12.35 -37.33 -7.79
C ASP A 101 -12.26 -36.42 -6.51
N GLY A 102 -13.19 -35.55 -6.10
CA GLY A 102 -14.47 -35.08 -6.68
C GLY A 102 -15.32 -34.32 -5.63
N SER A 103 -16.20 -33.40 -6.05
CA SER A 103 -17.19 -32.71 -5.18
C SER A 103 -18.34 -32.13 -6.01
N ALA A 104 -19.58 -32.46 -5.66
CA ALA A 104 -20.77 -32.11 -6.45
C ALA A 104 -21.22 -30.64 -6.27
N GLN A 105 -21.76 -30.07 -7.36
CA GLN A 105 -22.58 -28.86 -7.39
C GLN A 105 -23.96 -29.24 -7.94
N VAL A 106 -25.01 -28.56 -7.46
CA VAL A 106 -26.32 -28.47 -8.13
C VAL A 106 -26.72 -27.00 -8.11
N ASP A 107 -27.27 -26.54 -9.22
CA ASP A 107 -27.27 -25.14 -9.62
C ASP A 107 -28.33 -24.27 -8.94
N ALA A 108 -28.06 -22.96 -8.93
CA ALA A 108 -29.10 -21.93 -8.93
C ALA A 108 -28.61 -20.73 -9.75
N GLN A 109 -29.27 -20.45 -10.88
CA GLN A 109 -29.01 -19.28 -11.70
C GLN A 109 -30.35 -18.59 -12.00
N TYR A 110 -30.42 -17.30 -11.66
CA TYR A 110 -31.55 -16.41 -11.93
C TYR A 110 -31.26 -15.62 -13.22
N ASP A 111 -32.30 -15.37 -14.05
CA ASP A 111 -32.69 -14.01 -14.44
C ASP A 111 -33.95 -13.95 -15.33
N ALA A 112 -34.64 -12.79 -15.23
CA ALA A 112 -35.55 -12.16 -16.20
C ALA A 112 -36.97 -12.73 -16.51
N ASP A 113 -37.97 -12.08 -15.87
CA ASP A 113 -39.20 -11.46 -16.40
C ASP A 113 -39.82 -11.87 -17.77
N GLY A 114 -41.16 -12.01 -17.77
CA GLY A 114 -42.00 -11.97 -18.99
C GLY A 114 -43.47 -12.30 -18.75
N ASP A 115 -44.38 -11.32 -18.92
CA ASP A 115 -45.83 -11.44 -18.70
C ASP A 115 -46.54 -12.50 -19.57
N ALA A 116 -47.49 -13.24 -18.96
CA ALA A 116 -48.82 -13.51 -19.54
C ALA A 116 -49.79 -14.12 -18.51
N GLN A 117 -51.08 -13.80 -18.63
CA GLN A 117 -52.16 -14.28 -17.76
C GLN A 117 -52.46 -15.78 -17.95
N ALA A 118 -52.66 -16.52 -16.86
CA ALA A 118 -53.55 -17.68 -16.81
C ALA A 118 -54.04 -17.93 -15.37
N ASP A 119 -55.33 -17.70 -15.14
CA ASP A 119 -56.06 -18.14 -13.94
C ASP A 119 -56.63 -19.54 -14.24
N THR A 120 -56.49 -20.51 -13.33
CA THR A 120 -57.20 -21.80 -13.46
C THR A 120 -57.39 -22.48 -12.10
N GLN A 121 -58.66 -22.65 -11.72
CA GLN A 121 -59.10 -23.45 -10.58
C GLN A 121 -59.10 -24.96 -10.90
N VAL A 122 -59.24 -25.80 -9.87
CA VAL A 122 -59.41 -27.25 -9.99
C VAL A 122 -60.80 -27.67 -9.49
N GLY A 123 -61.56 -28.43 -10.29
CA GLY A 123 -62.78 -29.10 -9.84
C GLY A 123 -63.67 -29.57 -10.99
N ALA A 124 -63.97 -30.88 -11.03
CA ALA A 124 -64.86 -31.58 -11.97
C ALA A 124 -66.31 -31.01 -11.97
N GLU A 125 -67.21 -31.30 -12.93
CA GLU A 125 -67.64 -32.62 -13.44
C GLU A 125 -67.96 -32.64 -14.96
N ALA A 126 -68.41 -33.79 -15.49
CA ALA A 126 -68.55 -34.10 -16.91
C ALA A 126 -69.97 -34.49 -17.32
N ASP A 127 -70.33 -34.26 -18.59
CA ASP A 127 -71.64 -34.58 -19.20
C ASP A 127 -71.56 -35.70 -20.27
N ALA A 128 -72.57 -36.58 -20.25
CA ALA A 128 -73.16 -37.42 -21.31
C ALA A 128 -72.31 -38.21 -22.35
N PRO A 129 -72.77 -39.44 -22.69
CA PRO A 129 -72.97 -39.79 -24.10
C PRO A 129 -74.30 -40.52 -24.42
N GLU A 130 -74.54 -40.79 -25.70
CA GLU A 130 -75.81 -41.20 -26.32
C GLU A 130 -76.08 -42.73 -26.42
N ASP A 131 -77.33 -43.05 -26.81
CA ASP A 131 -77.76 -44.07 -27.81
C ASP A 131 -78.47 -45.38 -27.35
N GLY A 132 -79.47 -45.81 -28.14
CA GLY A 132 -79.37 -47.17 -28.70
C GLY A 132 -80.37 -48.31 -28.40
N SER A 133 -81.69 -48.10 -28.53
CA SER A 133 -82.68 -49.07 -29.13
C SER A 133 -82.73 -50.59 -28.80
N THR A 134 -83.94 -51.14 -28.54
CA THR A 134 -84.53 -52.41 -29.10
C THR A 134 -85.89 -52.73 -28.41
N VAL A 135 -86.87 -53.53 -28.92
CA VAL A 135 -87.40 -53.90 -30.26
C VAL A 135 -88.80 -54.57 -30.05
N GLY A 136 -89.80 -54.30 -30.91
CA GLY A 136 -91.01 -55.14 -31.17
C GLY A 136 -92.17 -55.13 -30.14
N ASP A 137 -93.43 -55.46 -30.48
CA ASP A 137 -94.08 -55.71 -31.79
C ASP A 137 -95.64 -55.67 -31.66
N GLY A 138 -96.37 -55.37 -32.75
CA GLY A 138 -97.84 -55.49 -32.92
C GLY A 138 -98.77 -54.50 -32.17
N GLY A 139 -99.94 -54.07 -32.67
CA GLY A 139 -100.59 -54.27 -33.97
C GLY A 139 -102.09 -54.67 -33.88
N GLY A 140 -103.01 -53.83 -34.39
CA GLY A 140 -104.35 -54.27 -34.84
C GLY A 140 -105.62 -53.71 -34.16
N ASP A 141 -106.43 -53.03 -34.97
CA ASP A 141 -107.91 -53.04 -35.04
C ASP A 141 -108.82 -52.47 -33.92
N ALA A 142 -110.06 -52.18 -34.34
CA ALA A 142 -111.15 -51.49 -33.62
C ALA A 142 -112.43 -52.37 -33.60
N PRO A 143 -113.61 -51.88 -33.18
CA PRO A 143 -114.01 -51.27 -31.89
C PRO A 143 -115.07 -52.13 -31.15
N SER A 144 -115.48 -51.74 -29.93
CA SER A 144 -116.89 -51.69 -29.40
C SER A 144 -116.99 -51.93 -27.88
N ASP A 145 -118.07 -51.37 -27.32
CA ASP A 145 -118.75 -51.65 -26.03
C ASP A 145 -118.16 -51.14 -24.69
N THR A 146 -119.06 -50.47 -23.96
CA THR A 146 -118.98 -49.83 -22.64
C THR A 146 -119.55 -50.76 -21.53
N PRO A 147 -119.70 -50.34 -20.24
CA PRO A 147 -118.91 -49.45 -19.37
C PRO A 147 -118.52 -50.11 -18.01
N GLY A 148 -117.71 -49.47 -17.16
CA GLY A 148 -117.53 -49.89 -15.74
C GLY A 148 -116.65 -48.99 -14.87
N ASP A 149 -117.22 -48.46 -13.80
CA ASP A 149 -116.66 -47.53 -12.80
C ASP A 149 -115.71 -48.19 -11.77
N ALA A 150 -114.78 -47.45 -11.17
CA ALA A 150 -113.89 -47.93 -10.10
C ALA A 150 -113.42 -46.80 -9.15
N ASP A 151 -113.58 -47.01 -7.83
CA ASP A 151 -113.44 -45.99 -6.77
C ASP A 151 -112.19 -46.25 -5.88
N CYS A 152 -111.34 -45.22 -5.68
CA CYS A 152 -110.20 -45.30 -4.75
C CYS A 152 -110.65 -45.00 -3.31
N GLY A 153 -110.32 -45.90 -2.38
CA GLY A 153 -110.77 -45.83 -0.98
C GLY A 153 -110.35 -44.55 -0.22
N LEU A 154 -111.18 -44.20 0.77
CA LEU A 154 -111.06 -42.97 1.58
C LEU A 154 -109.63 -42.71 2.08
N GLY A 155 -109.08 -41.55 1.67
CA GLY A 155 -107.76 -41.06 2.09
C GLY A 155 -106.64 -41.29 1.06
N GLN A 156 -106.92 -41.94 -0.06
CA GLN A 156 -106.02 -41.97 -1.22
C GLN A 156 -106.65 -41.26 -2.42
N THR A 157 -105.81 -40.81 -3.35
CA THR A 157 -106.21 -40.16 -4.59
C THR A 157 -105.76 -40.99 -5.77
N ASP A 158 -106.64 -41.16 -6.76
CA ASP A 158 -106.25 -41.81 -8.01
C ASP A 158 -105.33 -40.88 -8.81
N CYS A 159 -104.06 -41.27 -8.93
CA CYS A 159 -103.06 -40.56 -9.70
C CYS A 159 -102.72 -41.31 -10.99
N GLY A 160 -103.73 -41.52 -11.83
CA GLY A 160 -103.58 -42.12 -13.17
C GLY A 160 -103.69 -43.64 -13.19
N GLY A 161 -104.65 -44.21 -12.46
CA GLY A 161 -104.85 -45.66 -12.30
C GLY A 161 -104.10 -46.25 -11.10
N SER A 162 -103.73 -45.43 -10.11
CA SER A 162 -103.02 -45.87 -8.91
C SER A 162 -103.38 -44.99 -7.71
N CYS A 163 -104.00 -45.59 -6.70
CA CYS A 163 -104.36 -44.91 -5.47
C CYS A 163 -103.09 -44.66 -4.63
N VAL A 164 -102.69 -43.40 -4.48
CA VAL A 164 -101.52 -42.98 -3.68
C VAL A 164 -101.94 -42.03 -2.55
N SER A 165 -101.13 -41.97 -1.49
CA SER A 165 -101.38 -41.04 -0.38
C SER A 165 -100.68 -39.71 -0.65
N LEU A 166 -101.44 -38.72 -1.12
CA LEU A 166 -100.94 -37.35 -1.28
C LEU A 166 -100.37 -36.76 0.01
N ALA A 167 -100.69 -37.31 1.18
CA ALA A 167 -100.19 -36.83 2.47
C ALA A 167 -98.78 -37.35 2.85
N SER A 168 -98.25 -38.40 2.21
CA SER A 168 -97.04 -39.10 2.66
C SER A 168 -96.19 -39.77 1.57
N ASP A 169 -96.65 -39.81 0.33
CA ASP A 169 -95.86 -40.34 -0.80
C ASP A 169 -94.88 -39.27 -1.33
N PRO A 170 -93.54 -39.47 -1.23
CA PRO A 170 -92.56 -38.54 -1.75
C PRO A 170 -92.62 -38.31 -3.27
N ALA A 171 -93.26 -39.19 -4.04
CA ALA A 171 -93.44 -39.02 -5.49
C ALA A 171 -94.72 -38.25 -5.87
N ASN A 172 -95.66 -38.09 -4.93
CA ASN A 172 -97.00 -37.56 -5.18
C ASN A 172 -97.45 -36.60 -4.06
N CYS A 173 -96.56 -35.75 -3.54
CA CYS A 173 -96.81 -35.02 -2.32
C CYS A 173 -97.73 -33.81 -2.53
N GLY A 174 -98.90 -33.80 -1.89
CA GLY A 174 -99.92 -32.75 -2.02
C GLY A 174 -100.70 -32.78 -3.35
N ALA A 175 -100.09 -33.28 -4.43
CA ALA A 175 -100.73 -33.51 -5.72
C ALA A 175 -100.04 -34.66 -6.48
N CYS A 176 -100.79 -35.32 -7.37
CA CYS A 176 -100.28 -36.35 -8.27
C CYS A 176 -99.07 -35.86 -9.08
N GLY A 177 -97.98 -36.62 -9.09
CA GLY A 177 -96.74 -36.29 -9.78
C GLY A 177 -95.90 -35.16 -9.14
N HIS A 178 -96.30 -34.62 -7.99
CA HIS A 178 -95.48 -33.64 -7.26
C HIS A 178 -94.42 -34.35 -6.41
N ALA A 179 -93.34 -34.77 -7.07
CA ALA A 179 -92.21 -35.40 -6.41
C ALA A 179 -91.39 -34.39 -5.59
N CYS A 180 -91.03 -34.78 -4.38
CA CYS A 180 -90.15 -34.01 -3.50
C CYS A 180 -88.69 -34.04 -3.98
N ALA A 181 -87.90 -33.03 -3.58
CA ALA A 181 -86.46 -33.04 -3.79
C ALA A 181 -85.82 -34.26 -3.10
N SER A 182 -84.64 -34.69 -3.56
CA SER A 182 -84.00 -35.95 -3.11
C SER A 182 -83.65 -36.01 -1.61
N THR A 183 -83.68 -34.87 -0.91
CA THR A 183 -83.46 -34.72 0.54
C THR A 183 -84.75 -34.51 1.35
N ASP A 184 -85.90 -34.45 0.69
CA ASP A 184 -87.17 -34.06 1.29
C ASP A 184 -88.09 -35.28 1.44
N ILE A 185 -88.87 -35.30 2.52
CA ILE A 185 -89.95 -36.27 2.71
C ILE A 185 -91.29 -35.61 2.46
N CYS A 186 -92.26 -36.40 2.00
CA CYS A 186 -93.65 -35.93 2.01
C CYS A 186 -94.22 -36.07 3.42
N SER A 187 -94.69 -34.96 4.00
CA SER A 187 -95.33 -34.94 5.31
C SER A 187 -96.52 -33.99 5.32
N GLY A 188 -97.72 -34.54 5.49
CA GLY A 188 -98.97 -33.77 5.48
C GLY A 188 -99.35 -33.20 4.11
N GLY A 189 -98.74 -33.70 3.03
CA GLY A 189 -98.95 -33.20 1.67
C GLY A 189 -98.10 -31.99 1.30
N THR A 190 -97.00 -31.77 2.03
CA THR A 190 -95.96 -30.82 1.65
C THR A 190 -94.60 -31.52 1.68
N CYS A 191 -93.74 -31.25 0.70
CA CYS A 191 -92.34 -31.66 0.75
C CYS A 191 -91.62 -30.85 1.83
N VAL A 192 -91.01 -31.56 2.78
CA VAL A 192 -90.27 -30.96 3.89
C VAL A 192 -88.87 -31.56 3.97
N LEU A 193 -87.87 -30.69 4.04
CA LEU A 193 -86.46 -31.06 4.11
C LEU A 193 -86.15 -31.96 5.31
N ASN A 194 -85.62 -33.15 5.07
CA ASN A 194 -85.31 -34.15 6.09
C ASN A 194 -83.80 -34.37 6.20
N CYS A 195 -83.16 -33.63 7.08
CA CYS A 195 -81.73 -33.76 7.35
C CYS A 195 -81.43 -35.01 8.19
N VAL A 196 -81.22 -36.12 7.50
CA VAL A 196 -80.80 -37.41 8.09
C VAL A 196 -79.36 -37.34 8.62
N GLY A 197 -79.03 -38.21 9.58
CA GLY A 197 -77.66 -38.36 10.08
C GLY A 197 -77.18 -37.29 11.07
N GLY A 198 -78.05 -36.42 11.58
CA GLY A 198 -77.69 -35.36 12.53
C GLY A 198 -77.31 -34.02 11.89
N LEU A 199 -77.41 -33.93 10.55
CA LEU A 199 -77.30 -32.69 9.80
C LEU A 199 -78.47 -31.74 10.15
N SER A 200 -78.30 -30.44 9.93
CA SER A 200 -79.35 -29.44 10.19
C SER A 200 -79.74 -28.65 8.93
N PRO A 201 -81.02 -28.23 8.81
CA PRO A 201 -81.51 -27.49 7.66
C PRO A 201 -81.11 -26.01 7.73
N CYS A 202 -80.11 -25.62 6.94
CA CYS A 202 -79.63 -24.24 6.83
C CYS A 202 -79.91 -23.68 5.44
N SER A 203 -80.78 -22.68 5.35
CA SER A 203 -81.17 -22.01 4.10
C SER A 203 -81.60 -22.96 2.97
N GLY A 204 -82.22 -24.10 3.32
CA GLY A 204 -82.69 -25.10 2.36
C GLY A 204 -81.70 -26.23 2.03
N VAL A 205 -80.51 -26.26 2.65
CA VAL A 205 -79.53 -27.32 2.48
C VAL A 205 -79.24 -27.99 3.83
N CYS A 206 -79.07 -29.31 3.84
CA CYS A 206 -78.63 -30.04 5.03
C CYS A 206 -77.11 -29.93 5.19
N VAL A 207 -76.67 -29.28 6.27
CA VAL A 207 -75.25 -29.06 6.58
C VAL A 207 -74.88 -29.68 7.92
N ASP A 208 -73.62 -30.10 8.05
CA ASP A 208 -73.11 -30.59 9.33
C ASP A 208 -72.67 -29.40 10.19
N LEU A 209 -73.53 -28.99 11.13
CA LEU A 209 -73.19 -27.93 12.08
C LEU A 209 -71.94 -28.27 12.92
N GLN A 210 -71.50 -29.53 12.98
CA GLN A 210 -70.31 -29.93 13.74
C GLN A 210 -68.99 -29.70 12.99
N ALA A 211 -69.02 -29.58 11.65
CA ALA A 211 -67.83 -29.57 10.80
C ALA A 211 -67.84 -28.53 9.66
N ASP A 212 -68.99 -27.97 9.27
CA ASP A 212 -69.10 -26.95 8.21
C ASP A 212 -68.56 -25.58 8.68
N PRO A 213 -67.48 -25.04 8.08
CA PRO A 213 -66.94 -23.73 8.43
C PRO A 213 -67.90 -22.55 8.15
N TRP A 214 -68.96 -22.74 7.36
CA TRP A 214 -69.92 -21.68 7.00
C TRP A 214 -71.22 -21.72 7.85
N ASN A 215 -71.43 -22.80 8.61
CA ASN A 215 -72.63 -23.02 9.41
C ASN A 215 -72.29 -23.63 10.79
N CYS A 216 -71.19 -23.22 11.41
CA CYS A 216 -70.67 -23.91 12.57
C CYS A 216 -71.51 -23.66 13.82
N GLY A 217 -72.02 -24.73 14.44
CA GLY A 217 -72.88 -24.68 15.62
C GLY A 217 -74.31 -24.22 15.36
N THR A 218 -74.51 -23.22 14.49
CA THR A 218 -75.81 -22.77 13.99
C THR A 218 -75.72 -22.26 12.54
N CYS A 219 -76.84 -22.34 11.80
CA CYS A 219 -76.94 -21.85 10.42
C CYS A 219 -76.45 -20.41 10.24
N GLY A 220 -75.66 -20.16 9.20
CA GLY A 220 -75.08 -18.85 8.89
C GLY A 220 -73.98 -18.37 9.84
N THR A 221 -73.52 -19.23 10.75
CA THR A 221 -72.38 -18.92 11.65
C THR A 221 -71.06 -19.30 10.98
N THR A 222 -70.52 -18.36 10.22
CA THR A 222 -69.24 -18.53 9.52
C THR A 222 -68.05 -18.40 10.47
N CYS A 223 -67.13 -19.36 10.40
CA CYS A 223 -65.82 -19.30 11.02
C CYS A 223 -64.91 -18.31 10.26
N ILE A 224 -64.56 -17.21 10.94
CA ILE A 224 -63.73 -16.13 10.41
C ILE A 224 -62.33 -16.15 11.03
N GLY A 225 -61.39 -15.37 10.47
CA GLY A 225 -60.04 -15.22 11.02
C GLY A 225 -59.18 -16.50 10.98
N GLY A 226 -59.47 -17.44 10.08
CA GLY A 226 -58.75 -18.71 9.98
C GLY A 226 -59.15 -19.76 11.02
N THR A 227 -60.25 -19.54 11.77
CA THR A 227 -60.87 -20.60 12.56
C THR A 227 -61.51 -21.66 11.66
N VAL A 228 -61.60 -22.88 12.18
CA VAL A 228 -62.24 -24.05 11.56
C VAL A 228 -63.35 -24.58 12.47
N CYS A 229 -64.37 -25.20 11.91
CA CYS A 229 -65.45 -25.78 12.71
C CYS A 229 -65.00 -27.10 13.32
N ILE A 230 -64.97 -27.18 14.65
CA ILE A 230 -64.64 -28.39 15.41
C ILE A 230 -65.71 -28.61 16.46
N SER A 231 -66.53 -29.67 16.28
CA SER A 231 -67.64 -30.00 17.18
C SER A 231 -68.60 -28.83 17.41
N GLY A 232 -68.94 -28.13 16.32
CA GLY A 232 -69.92 -27.04 16.34
C GLY A 232 -69.46 -25.76 17.02
N THR A 233 -68.15 -25.59 17.18
CA THR A 233 -67.54 -24.33 17.61
C THR A 233 -66.43 -23.93 16.62
N CYS A 234 -66.41 -22.66 16.21
CA CYS A 234 -65.29 -22.12 15.44
C CYS A 234 -64.06 -21.97 16.36
N LEU A 235 -63.07 -22.84 16.16
CA LEU A 235 -61.85 -22.91 16.95
C LEU A 235 -60.63 -22.80 16.04
N CYS A 236 -59.46 -22.45 16.58
CA CYS A 236 -58.25 -22.46 15.76
C CYS A 236 -57.79 -23.88 15.45
N PRO A 237 -57.16 -24.11 14.29
CA PRO A 237 -56.54 -25.39 13.96
C PRO A 237 -55.55 -25.84 15.06
N PRO A 238 -55.38 -27.16 15.30
CA PRO A 238 -54.41 -27.67 16.25
C PRO A 238 -53.00 -27.08 16.01
N GLY A 239 -52.38 -26.55 17.06
CA GLY A 239 -51.09 -25.86 17.00
C GLY A 239 -51.16 -24.35 16.75
N GLN A 240 -52.35 -23.77 16.57
CA GLN A 240 -52.56 -22.32 16.49
C GLN A 240 -53.37 -21.80 17.69
N THR A 241 -53.20 -20.52 18.01
CA THR A 241 -53.90 -19.83 19.09
C THR A 241 -54.75 -18.70 18.52
N SER A 242 -55.94 -18.47 19.09
CA SER A 242 -56.77 -17.33 18.71
C SER A 242 -56.26 -16.06 19.38
N CYS A 243 -55.79 -15.13 18.56
CA CYS A 243 -55.30 -13.81 18.98
C CYS A 243 -56.18 -12.73 18.36
N GLY A 244 -57.06 -12.13 19.18
CA GLY A 244 -58.01 -11.11 18.70
C GLY A 244 -59.04 -11.62 17.68
N GLY A 245 -59.32 -12.94 17.67
CA GLY A 245 -60.22 -13.57 16.70
C GLY A 245 -59.53 -14.06 15.42
N VAL A 246 -58.21 -13.90 15.28
CA VAL A 246 -57.41 -14.46 14.18
C VAL A 246 -56.56 -15.61 14.71
N CYS A 247 -56.50 -16.72 13.98
CA CYS A 247 -55.66 -17.86 14.32
C CYS A 247 -54.23 -17.64 13.85
N VAL A 248 -53.30 -17.73 14.79
CA VAL A 248 -51.87 -17.48 14.56
C VAL A 248 -51.03 -18.59 15.18
N ASN A 249 -49.92 -18.91 14.54
CA ASN A 249 -48.97 -19.88 15.08
C ASN A 249 -47.95 -19.16 15.96
N LEU A 250 -48.16 -19.22 17.28
CA LEU A 250 -47.27 -18.57 18.25
C LEU A 250 -45.81 -19.06 18.17
N ALA A 251 -45.53 -20.20 17.52
CA ALA A 251 -44.18 -20.74 17.42
C ALA A 251 -43.33 -20.10 16.32
N ASN A 252 -43.93 -19.46 15.31
CA ASN A 252 -43.19 -18.88 14.17
C ASN A 252 -43.78 -17.57 13.60
N ASP A 253 -44.92 -17.09 14.08
CA ASP A 253 -45.45 -15.76 13.73
C ASP A 253 -44.66 -14.66 14.46
N GLY A 254 -43.94 -13.84 13.69
CA GLY A 254 -43.17 -12.70 14.19
C GLY A 254 -44.01 -11.62 14.89
N ALA A 255 -45.30 -11.51 14.63
CA ALA A 255 -46.20 -10.56 15.29
C ALA A 255 -46.82 -11.10 16.60
N ASN A 256 -46.77 -12.41 16.83
CA ASN A 256 -47.45 -13.11 17.93
C ASN A 256 -46.56 -14.15 18.62
N CYS A 257 -45.26 -13.87 18.75
CA CYS A 257 -44.29 -14.89 19.08
C CYS A 257 -44.38 -15.33 20.55
N GLY A 258 -44.84 -16.55 20.81
CA GLY A 258 -45.07 -17.13 22.14
C GLY A 258 -46.27 -16.56 22.91
N ALA A 259 -46.85 -15.45 22.46
CA ALA A 259 -48.07 -14.85 23.01
C ALA A 259 -48.70 -13.89 21.99
N CYS A 260 -50.02 -13.71 22.06
CA CYS A 260 -50.74 -12.75 21.23
C CYS A 260 -50.16 -11.34 21.34
N SER A 261 -49.99 -10.66 20.20
CA SER A 261 -49.43 -9.31 20.08
C SER A 261 -47.99 -9.14 20.61
N LYS A 262 -47.27 -10.23 20.89
CA LYS A 262 -45.82 -10.19 21.18
C LYS A 262 -45.03 -10.12 19.88
N LEU A 263 -44.90 -8.91 19.35
CA LEU A 263 -44.09 -8.58 18.19
C LEU A 263 -42.58 -8.78 18.49
N CYS A 264 -41.89 -9.51 17.62
CA CYS A 264 -40.43 -9.55 17.60
C CYS A 264 -39.88 -8.24 17.01
N THR A 265 -39.02 -7.57 17.78
CA THR A 265 -38.44 -6.26 17.44
C THR A 265 -36.91 -6.36 17.35
N GLY A 266 -36.25 -5.30 16.85
CA GLY A 266 -34.79 -5.24 16.81
C GLY A 266 -34.12 -6.25 15.86
N GLY A 267 -34.83 -6.71 14.82
CA GLY A 267 -34.32 -7.71 13.87
C GLY A 267 -34.42 -9.16 14.35
N THR A 268 -35.07 -9.42 15.49
CA THR A 268 -35.37 -10.79 15.93
C THR A 268 -36.47 -11.43 15.07
N ILE A 269 -36.39 -12.76 14.92
CA ILE A 269 -37.39 -13.62 14.28
C ILE A 269 -38.04 -14.54 15.31
N CYS A 270 -39.23 -15.07 15.02
CA CYS A 270 -39.88 -16.01 15.92
C CYS A 270 -39.41 -17.45 15.68
N VAL A 271 -38.78 -18.05 16.69
CA VAL A 271 -38.33 -19.45 16.68
C VAL A 271 -38.86 -20.14 17.93
N ALA A 272 -39.69 -21.16 17.73
CA ALA A 272 -40.32 -21.95 18.80
C ALA A 272 -41.05 -21.13 19.90
N GLY A 273 -41.54 -19.93 19.56
CA GLY A 273 -42.23 -19.02 20.50
C GLY A 273 -41.33 -18.01 21.22
N THR A 274 -40.04 -18.00 20.91
CA THR A 274 -39.07 -17.01 21.40
C THR A 274 -38.65 -16.08 20.26
N CYS A 275 -38.52 -14.79 20.56
CA CYS A 275 -37.93 -13.84 19.61
C CYS A 275 -36.41 -13.93 19.74
N GLU A 276 -35.76 -14.48 18.72
CA GLU A 276 -34.32 -14.77 18.70
C GLU A 276 -33.67 -14.15 17.46
N CYS A 277 -32.35 -13.99 17.47
CA CYS A 277 -31.64 -13.49 16.30
C CYS A 277 -31.48 -14.59 15.24
N LEU A 278 -31.22 -14.18 13.99
CA LEU A 278 -30.82 -15.13 12.95
C LEU A 278 -29.54 -15.88 13.36
N PRO A 279 -29.35 -17.14 12.92
CA PRO A 279 -28.12 -17.87 13.18
C PRO A 279 -26.87 -17.08 12.77
N GLY A 280 -25.89 -16.99 13.68
CA GLY A 280 -24.68 -16.18 13.51
C GLY A 280 -24.75 -14.76 14.11
N GLN A 281 -25.95 -14.24 14.41
CA GLN A 281 -26.13 -12.94 15.06
C GLN A 281 -26.34 -13.08 16.58
N THR A 282 -25.98 -12.04 17.33
CA THR A 282 -26.18 -11.94 18.78
C THR A 282 -27.07 -10.74 19.11
N LEU A 283 -27.95 -10.89 20.10
CA LEU A 283 -28.81 -9.81 20.58
C LEU A 283 -28.02 -8.85 21.48
N CYS A 284 -27.58 -7.72 20.94
CA CYS A 284 -26.87 -6.68 21.66
C CYS A 284 -27.77 -5.47 21.89
N ASN A 285 -28.03 -5.13 23.17
CA ASN A 285 -28.87 -3.99 23.57
C ASN A 285 -30.26 -3.94 22.89
N GLY A 286 -30.84 -5.11 22.58
CA GLY A 286 -32.15 -5.22 21.95
C GLY A 286 -32.14 -5.24 20.41
N THR A 287 -30.97 -5.19 19.77
CA THR A 287 -30.82 -5.32 18.32
C THR A 287 -29.94 -6.52 17.97
N CYS A 288 -30.32 -7.30 16.96
CA CYS A 288 -29.49 -8.37 16.43
C CYS A 288 -28.32 -7.80 15.61
N VAL A 289 -27.09 -8.17 15.97
CA VAL A 289 -25.86 -7.73 15.32
C VAL A 289 -24.95 -8.91 15.03
N ASP A 290 -24.18 -8.81 13.94
CA ASP A 290 -23.15 -9.78 13.61
C ASP A 290 -21.84 -9.38 14.31
N LEU A 291 -21.50 -10.07 15.40
CA LEU A 291 -20.27 -9.82 16.16
C LEU A 291 -18.99 -10.03 15.33
N THR A 292 -19.06 -10.68 14.16
CA THR A 292 -17.89 -10.96 13.32
C THR A 292 -17.49 -9.78 12.42
N LEU A 293 -18.42 -8.86 12.12
CA LEU A 293 -18.27 -7.76 11.18
C LEU A 293 -18.71 -6.38 11.74
N ASP A 294 -19.54 -6.33 12.78
CA ASP A 294 -20.04 -5.08 13.37
C ASP A 294 -18.93 -4.30 14.11
N LEU A 295 -18.60 -3.12 13.57
CA LEU A 295 -17.57 -2.21 14.12
C LEU A 295 -17.86 -1.70 15.54
N SER A 296 -19.11 -1.74 16.00
CA SER A 296 -19.55 -1.30 17.33
C SER A 296 -19.71 -2.46 18.33
N ASN A 297 -19.71 -3.70 17.85
CA ASN A 297 -19.98 -4.91 18.63
C ASN A 297 -18.96 -6.03 18.32
N CYS A 298 -17.72 -5.67 18.02
CA CYS A 298 -16.77 -6.60 17.42
C CYS A 298 -16.30 -7.69 18.41
N GLY A 299 -16.78 -8.91 18.21
CA GLY A 299 -16.52 -10.10 19.03
C GLY A 299 -17.34 -10.18 20.32
N VAL A 300 -17.79 -9.04 20.86
CA VAL A 300 -18.72 -8.94 22.00
C VAL A 300 -19.55 -7.66 21.88
N CYS A 301 -20.78 -7.67 22.41
CA CYS A 301 -21.66 -6.50 22.44
C CYS A 301 -20.95 -5.26 23.03
N GLY A 302 -21.07 -4.12 22.34
CA GLY A 302 -20.51 -2.84 22.78
C GLY A 302 -18.98 -2.67 22.65
N LYS A 303 -18.25 -3.66 22.11
CA LYS A 303 -16.82 -3.50 21.77
C LYS A 303 -16.68 -2.75 20.44
N VAL A 304 -16.53 -1.43 20.55
CA VAL A 304 -16.28 -0.55 19.41
C VAL A 304 -14.80 -0.61 18.99
N CYS A 305 -14.55 -0.81 17.69
CA CYS A 305 -13.19 -0.74 17.14
C CYS A 305 -12.71 0.71 17.01
N ALA A 306 -11.40 0.94 17.17
CA ALA A 306 -10.82 2.27 17.03
C ALA A 306 -10.93 2.79 15.58
N VAL A 307 -10.94 4.12 15.42
CA VAL A 307 -10.93 4.77 14.09
C VAL A 307 -9.75 4.25 13.26
N GLY A 308 -9.99 3.90 11.99
CA GLY A 308 -8.99 3.28 11.12
C GLY A 308 -8.83 1.76 11.32
N SER A 309 -9.80 1.10 11.97
CA SER A 309 -9.85 -0.36 12.14
C SER A 309 -11.06 -0.98 11.44
N SER A 310 -10.97 -2.26 11.10
CA SER A 310 -12.08 -3.13 10.69
C SER A 310 -12.38 -4.17 11.77
N CYS A 311 -13.63 -4.67 11.82
CA CYS A 311 -13.94 -5.90 12.54
C CYS A 311 -13.77 -7.08 11.58
N MET A 312 -12.96 -8.07 11.97
CA MET A 312 -12.73 -9.29 11.19
C MET A 312 -12.81 -10.50 12.11
N ASN A 313 -13.85 -11.32 11.95
CA ASN A 313 -14.10 -12.51 12.78
C ASN A 313 -14.08 -12.20 14.29
N GLY A 314 -14.64 -11.05 14.68
CA GLY A 314 -14.76 -10.61 16.08
C GLY A 314 -13.51 -9.95 16.67
N LEU A 315 -12.47 -9.76 15.86
CA LEU A 315 -11.25 -9.05 16.23
C LEU A 315 -11.19 -7.68 15.54
N CYS A 316 -10.89 -6.63 16.31
CA CYS A 316 -10.61 -5.30 15.76
C CYS A 316 -9.15 -5.26 15.31
N CYS A 317 -8.90 -5.14 14.01
CA CYS A 317 -7.56 -4.95 13.45
C CYS A 317 -7.50 -3.66 12.65
N LYS A 318 -6.31 -3.09 12.48
CA LYS A 318 -6.14 -1.88 11.67
C LYS A 318 -6.45 -2.19 10.20
N VAL A 319 -6.93 -1.19 9.46
CA VAL A 319 -7.17 -1.34 8.01
C VAL A 319 -5.85 -1.75 7.32
N GLY A 320 -5.88 -2.87 6.60
CA GLY A 320 -4.72 -3.45 5.93
C GLY A 320 -4.02 -4.58 6.69
N GLU A 321 -4.40 -4.86 7.95
CA GLU A 321 -4.03 -6.09 8.66
C GLU A 321 -4.97 -7.25 8.28
N LEU A 322 -4.56 -8.49 8.57
CA LEU A 322 -5.38 -9.70 8.49
C LEU A 322 -5.58 -10.29 9.89
N ASN A 323 -6.73 -10.91 10.14
CA ASN A 323 -6.91 -11.77 11.31
C ASN A 323 -6.37 -13.17 11.00
N CYS A 324 -5.15 -13.45 11.43
CA CYS A 324 -4.50 -14.74 11.28
C CYS A 324 -4.54 -15.48 12.62
N ALA A 325 -5.37 -16.53 12.70
CA ALA A 325 -5.57 -17.37 13.88
C ALA A 325 -5.90 -16.61 15.19
N GLY A 326 -6.65 -15.49 15.10
CA GLY A 326 -7.03 -14.69 16.27
C GLY A 326 -6.04 -13.58 16.63
N ALA A 327 -5.01 -13.35 15.80
CA ALA A 327 -4.09 -12.23 15.92
C ALA A 327 -4.20 -11.31 14.70
N CYS A 328 -4.18 -9.99 14.92
CA CYS A 328 -4.01 -9.02 13.85
C CYS A 328 -2.55 -8.99 13.42
N VAL A 329 -2.29 -9.22 12.14
CA VAL A 329 -0.94 -9.18 11.56
C VAL A 329 -0.94 -8.31 10.31
N ASN A 330 0.15 -7.59 10.06
CA ASN A 330 0.31 -6.83 8.82
C ASN A 330 0.96 -7.73 7.76
N PRO A 331 0.20 -8.27 6.79
CA PRO A 331 0.73 -9.20 5.80
C PRO A 331 1.75 -8.54 4.86
N LYS A 332 1.91 -7.21 4.87
CA LYS A 332 2.88 -6.52 4.02
C LYS A 332 4.31 -6.60 4.55
N VAL A 333 4.49 -6.89 5.83
CA VAL A 333 5.80 -6.90 6.52
C VAL A 333 6.02 -8.04 7.51
N ASP A 334 4.99 -8.82 7.87
CA ASP A 334 5.14 -9.99 8.75
C ASP A 334 5.76 -11.18 7.98
N PRO A 335 6.99 -11.64 8.31
CA PRO A 335 7.61 -12.78 7.66
C PRO A 335 6.91 -14.12 7.92
N ALA A 336 5.99 -14.21 8.90
CA ALA A 336 5.20 -15.41 9.16
C ALA A 336 3.83 -15.43 8.43
N ASN A 337 3.39 -14.29 7.90
CA ASN A 337 2.06 -14.12 7.29
C ASN A 337 2.12 -13.24 6.02
N CYS A 338 3.16 -13.43 5.20
CA CYS A 338 3.48 -12.51 4.11
C CYS A 338 2.51 -12.63 2.93
N GLY A 339 1.78 -11.56 2.62
CA GLY A 339 0.70 -11.52 1.63
C GLY A 339 -0.58 -12.24 2.08
N ALA A 340 -0.48 -13.33 2.85
CA ALA A 340 -1.60 -14.08 3.41
C ALA A 340 -1.22 -14.80 4.72
N CYS A 341 -2.22 -15.15 5.52
CA CYS A 341 -2.04 -15.89 6.78
C CYS A 341 -1.29 -17.22 6.57
N GLY A 342 -0.25 -17.46 7.37
CA GLY A 342 0.57 -18.67 7.31
C GLY A 342 1.56 -18.76 6.16
N THR A 343 1.65 -17.73 5.29
CA THR A 343 2.70 -17.65 4.27
C THR A 343 4.02 -17.23 4.93
N VAL A 344 4.82 -18.22 5.32
CA VAL A 344 6.12 -17.99 5.97
C VAL A 344 7.21 -17.76 4.92
N CYS A 345 7.91 -16.62 5.02
CA CYS A 345 9.14 -16.38 4.29
C CYS A 345 10.26 -17.25 4.86
N THR A 346 10.87 -18.06 3.99
CA THR A 346 11.91 -19.02 4.38
C THR A 346 13.25 -18.66 3.72
N GLY A 347 14.32 -19.44 3.98
CA GLY A 347 15.60 -19.23 3.30
C GLY A 347 16.33 -17.90 3.61
N GLY A 348 15.91 -17.16 4.63
CA GLY A 348 16.41 -15.80 4.91
C GLY A 348 15.72 -14.70 4.10
N GLN A 349 14.60 -14.99 3.44
CA GLN A 349 13.73 -13.98 2.85
C GLN A 349 13.04 -13.15 3.95
N ILE A 350 12.81 -11.87 3.66
CA ILE A 350 11.98 -10.95 4.44
C ILE A 350 10.63 -10.78 3.75
N CYS A 351 9.62 -10.30 4.48
CA CYS A 351 8.38 -9.85 3.87
C CYS A 351 8.47 -8.36 3.54
N SER A 352 8.28 -8.00 2.28
CA SER A 352 8.19 -6.61 1.81
C SER A 352 7.03 -6.46 0.84
N ALA A 353 6.18 -5.46 1.06
CA ALA A 353 4.96 -5.21 0.28
C ALA A 353 4.02 -6.43 0.11
N GLY A 354 4.14 -7.45 0.96
CA GLY A 354 3.37 -8.70 0.88
C GLY A 354 4.00 -9.80 0.01
N ALA A 355 5.24 -9.62 -0.44
CA ALA A 355 6.04 -10.63 -1.12
C ALA A 355 7.24 -11.04 -0.26
N CYS A 356 7.54 -12.35 -0.23
CA CYS A 356 8.79 -12.84 0.33
C CYS A 356 9.93 -12.56 -0.66
N ILE A 357 10.84 -11.66 -0.29
CA ILE A 357 12.00 -11.27 -1.12
C ILE A 357 13.29 -11.46 -0.34
N CYS A 358 14.42 -11.59 -1.03
CA CYS A 358 15.71 -11.55 -0.35
C CYS A 358 16.08 -10.11 0.04
N PRO A 359 16.88 -9.93 1.11
CA PRO A 359 17.40 -8.62 1.45
C PRO A 359 18.25 -8.00 0.33
N VAL A 360 18.46 -6.69 0.39
CA VAL A 360 19.26 -5.93 -0.58
C VAL A 360 20.66 -6.52 -0.70
N TYR A 361 21.21 -6.47 -1.92
CA TYR A 361 22.43 -7.15 -2.35
C TYR A 361 22.39 -8.68 -2.31
N GLN A 362 21.25 -9.31 -2.02
CA GLN A 362 21.10 -10.77 -2.04
C GLN A 362 20.14 -11.24 -3.13
N LYS A 363 20.35 -12.46 -3.62
CA LYS A 363 19.42 -13.17 -4.52
C LYS A 363 19.03 -14.52 -3.94
N LEU A 364 17.83 -15.00 -4.28
CA LEU A 364 17.33 -16.30 -3.84
C LEU A 364 18.01 -17.41 -4.65
N CYS A 365 19.00 -18.07 -4.06
CA CYS A 365 19.79 -19.10 -4.71
C CYS A 365 19.50 -20.46 -4.08
N SER A 366 18.86 -21.36 -4.82
CA SER A 366 18.43 -22.69 -4.34
C SER A 366 17.58 -22.63 -3.04
N GLY A 367 16.65 -21.66 -2.97
CA GLY A 367 15.77 -21.48 -1.82
C GLY A 367 16.42 -20.81 -0.60
N VAL A 368 17.63 -20.26 -0.73
CA VAL A 368 18.31 -19.51 0.34
C VAL A 368 18.86 -18.20 -0.21
N CYS A 369 18.67 -17.09 0.50
CA CYS A 369 19.24 -15.80 0.13
C CYS A 369 20.77 -15.85 0.25
N LYS A 370 21.46 -15.41 -0.81
CA LYS A 370 22.92 -15.30 -0.88
C LYS A 370 23.29 -13.91 -1.32
N LEU A 371 24.25 -13.30 -0.62
CA LEU A 371 24.91 -12.07 -1.06
C LEU A 371 25.45 -12.28 -2.46
N THR A 372 25.13 -11.38 -3.37
CA THR A 372 25.70 -11.35 -4.71
C THR A 372 26.70 -10.21 -4.90
N ASN A 373 26.82 -9.28 -3.95
CA ASN A 373 27.80 -8.19 -3.99
C ASN A 373 29.21 -8.59 -3.49
N VAL A 374 29.32 -9.56 -2.58
CA VAL A 374 30.62 -9.93 -1.96
C VAL A 374 30.90 -11.44 -1.84
N ASP A 375 29.96 -12.34 -2.13
CA ASP A 375 30.21 -13.79 -2.08
C ASP A 375 31.00 -14.25 -3.33
N PRO A 376 32.24 -14.77 -3.19
CA PRO A 376 33.01 -15.32 -4.32
C PRO A 376 32.35 -16.48 -5.07
N ASN A 377 31.28 -17.10 -4.54
CA ASN A 377 30.59 -18.22 -5.17
C ASN A 377 29.23 -17.84 -5.78
N ASN A 378 28.77 -16.59 -5.57
CA ASN A 378 27.49 -16.08 -6.07
C ASN A 378 27.61 -14.65 -6.63
N CYS A 379 28.78 -14.29 -7.16
CA CYS A 379 29.13 -12.90 -7.48
C CYS A 379 28.33 -12.36 -8.67
N GLY A 380 27.49 -11.35 -8.45
CA GLY A 380 26.53 -10.80 -9.42
C GLY A 380 25.30 -11.67 -9.67
N ALA A 381 25.42 -13.00 -9.62
CA ALA A 381 24.32 -13.95 -9.73
C ALA A 381 24.61 -15.30 -9.05
N CYS A 382 23.55 -16.05 -8.76
CA CYS A 382 23.63 -17.37 -8.13
C CYS A 382 24.58 -18.32 -8.87
N GLY A 383 25.51 -18.95 -8.13
CA GLY A 383 26.48 -19.89 -8.67
C GLY A 383 27.62 -19.29 -9.50
N VAL A 384 27.65 -17.97 -9.71
CA VAL A 384 28.77 -17.30 -10.41
C VAL A 384 29.97 -17.26 -9.48
N LYS A 385 30.89 -18.21 -9.70
CA LYS A 385 32.12 -18.33 -8.92
C LYS A 385 33.26 -17.51 -9.53
N CYS A 386 33.94 -16.71 -8.71
CA CYS A 386 35.10 -15.95 -9.15
C CYS A 386 36.30 -16.85 -9.49
N PRO A 387 37.00 -16.58 -10.61
CA PRO A 387 38.24 -17.25 -10.97
C PRO A 387 39.32 -17.18 -9.87
N PRO A 388 40.27 -18.13 -9.84
CA PRO A 388 41.42 -18.06 -8.94
C PRO A 388 42.17 -16.73 -9.06
N GLY A 389 42.46 -16.08 -7.93
CA GLY A 389 43.12 -14.77 -7.87
C GLY A 389 42.20 -13.56 -8.02
N GLN A 390 40.89 -13.77 -8.23
CA GLN A 390 39.88 -12.70 -8.19
C GLN A 390 39.06 -12.77 -6.91
N ALA A 391 38.57 -11.61 -6.46
CA ALA A 391 37.59 -11.47 -5.39
C ALA A 391 36.27 -10.90 -5.92
N CYS A 392 35.17 -11.16 -5.22
CA CYS A 392 33.91 -10.48 -5.50
C CYS A 392 33.93 -9.07 -4.90
N SER A 393 33.90 -8.04 -5.75
CA SER A 393 33.81 -6.64 -5.35
C SER A 393 32.54 -6.03 -5.95
N ALA A 394 31.60 -5.65 -5.08
CA ALA A 394 30.27 -5.12 -5.43
C ALA A 394 29.55 -5.90 -6.56
N GLY A 395 29.74 -7.22 -6.63
CA GLY A 395 29.06 -8.09 -7.58
C GLY A 395 29.75 -8.28 -8.93
N ALA A 396 30.99 -7.85 -9.08
CA ALA A 396 31.88 -8.30 -10.15
C ALA A 396 33.08 -9.07 -9.58
N CYS A 397 33.45 -10.15 -10.26
CA CYS A 397 34.72 -10.82 -10.01
C CYS A 397 35.86 -9.96 -10.57
N SER A 398 36.79 -9.56 -9.70
CA SER A 398 37.84 -8.59 -10.01
C SER A 398 39.16 -8.95 -9.34
N THR A 399 40.28 -8.62 -9.98
CA THR A 399 41.63 -8.73 -9.39
C THR A 399 41.92 -7.62 -8.36
N THR A 400 41.08 -6.58 -8.31
CA THR A 400 41.18 -5.44 -7.40
C THR A 400 39.83 -5.17 -6.73
N CYS A 401 39.84 -4.80 -5.46
CA CYS A 401 38.64 -4.34 -4.75
C CYS A 401 38.43 -2.84 -4.93
N LEU A 402 37.24 -2.34 -4.56
CA LEU A 402 36.97 -0.91 -4.41
C LEU A 402 37.90 -0.26 -3.36
N PRO A 403 38.07 1.08 -3.37
CA PRO A 403 38.99 1.77 -2.46
C PRO A 403 38.80 1.41 -0.98
N GLY A 404 39.92 1.36 -0.24
CA GLY A 404 39.96 0.92 1.15
C GLY A 404 40.03 -0.60 1.36
N LEU A 405 39.61 -1.41 0.38
CA LEU A 405 39.47 -2.86 0.54
C LEU A 405 40.61 -3.68 -0.08
N LYS A 406 40.85 -4.88 0.46
CA LYS A 406 41.83 -5.86 -0.03
C LYS A 406 41.16 -7.17 -0.44
N ALA A 407 41.61 -7.73 -1.56
CA ALA A 407 41.25 -9.09 -1.97
C ALA A 407 41.96 -10.13 -1.08
N CYS A 408 41.18 -10.89 -0.32
CA CYS A 408 41.62 -11.97 0.56
C CYS A 408 40.80 -13.23 0.29
N ALA A 409 41.43 -14.31 -0.17
CA ALA A 409 40.78 -15.62 -0.40
C ALA A 409 39.47 -15.61 -1.23
N GLY A 410 39.25 -14.60 -2.08
CA GLY A 410 38.05 -14.42 -2.91
C GLY A 410 37.03 -13.40 -2.38
N VAL A 411 37.19 -12.88 -1.17
CA VAL A 411 36.38 -11.78 -0.63
C VAL A 411 37.17 -10.46 -0.64
N CYS A 412 36.45 -9.34 -0.74
CA CYS A 412 37.00 -8.01 -0.50
C CYS A 412 36.73 -7.60 0.95
N VAL A 413 37.80 -7.42 1.73
CA VAL A 413 37.74 -7.13 3.18
C VAL A 413 38.52 -5.86 3.52
N ASP A 414 38.12 -5.16 4.58
CA ASP A 414 38.86 -4.01 5.08
C ASP A 414 39.93 -4.47 6.09
N LEU A 415 41.21 -4.41 5.70
CA LEU A 415 42.30 -4.77 6.60
C LEU A 415 42.44 -3.82 7.80
N GLN A 416 41.77 -2.66 7.82
CA GLN A 416 41.85 -1.67 8.90
C GLN A 416 40.85 -1.93 10.03
N SER A 417 39.73 -2.60 9.76
CA SER A 417 38.62 -2.82 10.71
C SER A 417 38.10 -4.27 10.81
N ASP A 418 38.39 -5.14 9.84
CA ASP A 418 38.00 -6.56 9.89
C ASP A 418 38.86 -7.34 10.90
N SER A 419 38.26 -7.67 12.05
CA SER A 419 38.87 -8.47 13.12
C SER A 419 39.25 -9.91 12.71
N ALA A 420 38.83 -10.42 11.54
CA ALA A 420 39.28 -11.70 10.97
C ALA A 420 40.43 -11.54 9.95
N ASN A 421 40.70 -10.32 9.45
CA ASN A 421 41.68 -10.03 8.40
C ASN A 421 42.57 -8.83 8.77
N CYS A 422 42.90 -8.66 10.04
CA CYS A 422 43.48 -7.41 10.53
C CYS A 422 44.93 -7.19 10.05
N GLY A 423 45.17 -6.13 9.27
CA GLY A 423 46.46 -5.78 8.68
C GLY A 423 46.95 -6.73 7.56
N THR A 424 46.56 -8.00 7.59
CA THR A 424 46.83 -9.00 6.54
C THR A 424 45.71 -10.05 6.46
N CYS A 425 45.49 -10.62 5.27
CA CYS A 425 44.47 -11.63 5.04
C CYS A 425 44.59 -12.83 6.02
N GLY A 426 43.50 -13.18 6.68
CA GLY A 426 43.42 -14.29 7.65
C GLY A 426 44.08 -14.03 9.01
N HIS A 427 44.52 -12.80 9.30
CA HIS A 427 45.02 -12.45 10.62
C HIS A 427 43.87 -12.10 11.59
N GLN A 428 43.35 -13.13 12.26
CA GLN A 428 42.28 -13.00 13.23
C GLN A 428 42.79 -12.44 14.57
N CYS A 429 42.11 -11.41 15.08
CA CYS A 429 42.35 -10.85 16.40
C CYS A 429 41.89 -11.80 17.53
N ALA A 430 42.60 -11.75 18.66
CA ALA A 430 42.31 -12.58 19.83
C ALA A 430 41.07 -12.07 20.59
N PRO A 431 40.35 -12.91 21.36
CA PRO A 431 39.24 -12.48 22.19
C PRO A 431 39.60 -11.31 23.11
N GLY A 432 38.76 -10.28 23.14
CA GLY A 432 39.04 -9.00 23.85
C GLY A 432 39.87 -8.00 23.04
N THR A 433 40.21 -8.31 21.79
CA THR A 433 40.82 -7.38 20.83
C THR A 433 40.04 -7.35 19.52
N GLY A 434 40.07 -6.21 18.84
CA GLY A 434 39.49 -6.02 17.50
C GLY A 434 40.41 -5.17 16.62
N CYS A 435 40.11 -5.08 15.33
CA CYS A 435 41.02 -4.44 14.38
C CYS A 435 40.87 -2.91 14.34
N VAL A 436 41.99 -2.22 14.55
CA VAL A 436 42.07 -0.75 14.45
C VAL A 436 43.38 -0.39 13.74
N GLU A 437 43.27 0.31 12.61
CA GLU A 437 44.42 0.69 11.76
C GLU A 437 45.32 -0.50 11.37
N GLY A 438 44.72 -1.66 11.14
CA GLY A 438 45.44 -2.88 10.75
C GLY A 438 46.25 -3.54 11.86
N ALA A 439 45.99 -3.19 13.12
CA ALA A 439 46.53 -3.88 14.28
C ALA A 439 45.42 -4.27 15.26
N CYS A 440 45.53 -5.45 15.87
CA CYS A 440 44.61 -5.86 16.93
C CYS A 440 44.84 -5.00 18.19
N LYS A 441 43.84 -4.20 18.56
CA LYS A 441 43.84 -3.32 19.75
C LYS A 441 42.81 -3.79 20.77
N PRO A 442 42.89 -3.35 22.05
CA PRO A 442 41.87 -3.65 23.05
C PRO A 442 40.47 -3.22 22.58
N SER A 443 39.54 -4.16 22.61
CA SER A 443 38.12 -3.96 22.29
C SER A 443 37.29 -3.82 23.56
N LEU A 444 36.23 -3.01 23.52
CA LEU A 444 35.24 -3.00 24.60
C LEU A 444 34.40 -4.27 24.50
N VAL A 445 34.67 -5.23 25.39
CA VAL A 445 33.91 -6.48 25.45
C VAL A 445 32.50 -6.20 25.95
N VAL A 446 31.52 -6.42 25.07
CA VAL A 446 30.09 -6.39 25.36
C VAL A 446 29.50 -7.81 25.40
N GLY A 447 28.27 -7.94 25.89
CA GLY A 447 27.51 -9.18 25.93
C GLY A 447 27.12 -9.72 24.53
N PRO A 448 26.62 -10.96 24.47
CA PRO A 448 26.27 -11.61 23.21
C PRO A 448 25.10 -10.90 22.50
N PRO A 449 24.92 -11.12 21.18
CA PRO A 449 23.79 -10.57 20.43
C PRO A 449 22.44 -10.89 21.11
N PRO A 450 21.58 -9.88 21.33
CA PRO A 450 20.23 -10.09 21.87
C PRO A 450 19.40 -11.07 21.00
N ALA A 451 18.46 -11.80 21.62
CA ALA A 451 17.65 -12.81 20.94
C ALA A 451 16.84 -12.26 19.74
N LYS A 452 16.56 -10.96 19.71
CA LYS A 452 15.91 -10.27 18.58
C LYS A 452 16.78 -10.12 17.34
N CYS A 453 18.07 -10.45 17.40
CA CYS A 453 19.03 -10.33 16.27
C CYS A 453 19.06 -11.53 15.33
N VAL A 454 18.15 -12.51 15.49
CA VAL A 454 17.92 -13.54 14.48
C VAL A 454 17.58 -12.88 13.14
N GLY A 455 18.24 -13.29 12.06
CA GLY A 455 18.07 -12.69 10.74
C GLY A 455 18.69 -11.29 10.57
N GLY A 456 19.55 -10.85 11.49
CA GLY A 456 20.17 -9.53 11.46
C GLY A 456 19.45 -8.47 12.29
N GLY A 457 18.25 -8.77 12.81
CA GLY A 457 17.45 -7.87 13.64
C GLY A 457 16.29 -7.18 12.91
N PRO A 458 15.39 -6.51 13.65
CA PRO A 458 14.31 -5.73 13.07
C PRO A 458 14.83 -4.46 12.38
N PRO A 459 14.04 -3.86 11.45
CA PRO A 459 14.34 -2.55 10.88
C PRO A 459 14.58 -1.48 11.95
N ILE A 460 15.46 -0.52 11.66
CA ILE A 460 15.79 0.58 12.59
C ILE A 460 14.62 1.56 12.62
N ILE A 461 13.97 1.68 13.78
CA ILE A 461 12.88 2.63 14.00
C ILE A 461 13.42 3.85 14.76
N ILE A 462 13.32 5.01 14.14
CA ILE A 462 13.55 6.33 14.70
C ILE A 462 12.30 6.74 15.49
N GLN A 463 12.47 7.23 16.71
CA GLN A 463 11.37 7.69 17.57
C GLN A 463 11.71 9.07 18.15
N TYR A 464 10.79 10.04 18.04
CA TYR A 464 10.90 11.34 18.71
C TYR A 464 9.52 12.00 18.88
N GLY A 465 9.21 12.48 20.08
CA GLY A 465 7.89 13.03 20.37
C GLY A 465 6.79 11.98 20.16
N THR A 466 5.92 12.22 19.18
CA THR A 466 4.89 11.25 18.71
C THR A 466 5.23 10.62 17.36
N VAL A 467 6.39 10.92 16.78
CA VAL A 467 6.84 10.35 15.51
C VAL A 467 7.52 9.01 15.77
N GLU A 468 7.12 8.01 14.98
CA GLU A 468 7.72 6.70 14.89
C GLU A 468 7.88 6.35 13.42
N GLU A 469 9.12 6.35 12.91
CA GLU A 469 9.44 6.20 11.49
C GLU A 469 10.62 5.24 11.29
N CYS A 470 10.60 4.44 10.24
CA CYS A 470 11.73 3.59 9.86
C CYS A 470 12.83 4.42 9.19
N SER A 471 14.09 4.27 9.60
CA SER A 471 15.21 5.07 9.07
C SER A 471 15.45 4.87 7.57
N GLY A 472 15.03 3.72 7.01
CA GLY A 472 14.97 3.47 5.57
C GLY A 472 14.12 4.49 4.81
N ASN A 473 12.90 4.75 5.29
CA ASN A 473 11.98 5.72 4.69
C ASN A 473 12.53 7.15 4.77
N GLN A 474 13.06 7.52 5.94
CA GLN A 474 13.72 8.81 6.14
C GLN A 474 14.90 8.97 5.17
N ALA A 475 15.79 7.97 5.05
CA ALA A 475 16.95 8.04 4.16
C ALA A 475 16.54 8.18 2.69
N GLN A 476 15.59 7.36 2.24
CA GLN A 476 15.06 7.35 0.88
C GLN A 476 14.50 8.70 0.45
N THR A 477 13.86 9.43 1.35
CA THR A 477 13.24 10.74 1.07
C THR A 477 14.16 11.93 1.33
N THR A 478 15.35 11.70 1.92
CA THR A 478 16.32 12.75 2.26
C THR A 478 17.44 12.85 1.23
N PHE A 479 18.03 11.71 0.87
CA PHE A 479 19.24 11.67 0.03
C PHE A 479 18.88 11.55 -1.45
N LEU A 480 18.19 12.57 -1.99
CA LEU A 480 17.79 12.63 -3.40
C LEU A 480 18.86 13.20 -4.34
N TRP A 481 19.93 13.77 -3.76
CA TRP A 481 21.01 14.46 -4.46
C TRP A 481 22.36 13.85 -4.06
N ALA A 482 23.37 13.93 -4.95
CA ALA A 482 24.74 13.56 -4.62
C ALA A 482 25.32 14.51 -3.57
N LEU A 483 25.07 15.81 -3.75
CA LEU A 483 25.27 16.86 -2.75
C LEU A 483 24.02 17.74 -2.67
N CYS A 484 23.47 17.89 -1.47
CA CYS A 484 22.51 18.95 -1.14
C CYS A 484 23.11 19.90 -0.10
N SER A 485 23.06 21.22 -0.33
CA SER A 485 23.53 22.23 0.62
C SER A 485 22.45 23.26 0.95
N CYS A 486 22.17 23.48 2.25
CA CYS A 486 21.19 24.47 2.70
C CYS A 486 21.61 25.93 2.49
N ASP A 487 22.89 26.18 2.25
CA ASP A 487 23.47 27.48 1.96
C ASP A 487 24.55 27.30 0.88
N PHE A 488 25.74 27.89 1.04
CA PHE A 488 26.71 27.97 -0.03
C PHE A 488 27.38 26.62 -0.34
N VAL A 489 27.91 26.53 -1.55
CA VAL A 489 28.77 25.46 -2.03
C VAL A 489 30.03 26.07 -2.64
N LYS A 490 31.20 25.63 -2.14
CA LYS A 490 32.50 26.13 -2.58
C LYS A 490 33.49 25.01 -2.92
N PHE A 491 34.04 25.06 -4.12
CA PHE A 491 35.14 24.20 -4.58
C PHE A 491 36.39 25.02 -4.91
N GLY A 492 37.51 24.72 -4.27
CA GLY A 492 38.82 25.31 -4.55
C GLY A 492 39.54 24.66 -5.73
N THR A 493 39.19 23.41 -6.07
CA THR A 493 39.77 22.65 -7.18
C THR A 493 38.65 22.03 -8.03
N SER A 494 38.88 20.90 -8.72
CA SER A 494 37.85 20.19 -9.46
C SER A 494 36.78 19.57 -8.54
N ALA A 495 35.57 19.45 -9.07
CA ALA A 495 34.47 18.75 -8.44
C ALA A 495 33.71 17.89 -9.47
N ALA A 496 33.57 16.60 -9.18
CA ALA A 496 32.92 15.62 -10.03
C ALA A 496 31.78 14.90 -9.29
N PHE A 497 30.61 14.83 -9.93
CA PHE A 497 29.42 14.17 -9.42
C PHE A 497 28.92 13.19 -10.49
N ASP A 498 29.13 11.90 -10.28
CA ASP A 498 28.55 10.83 -11.09
C ASP A 498 27.60 9.95 -10.27
N ALA A 499 26.98 8.95 -10.89
CA ALA A 499 26.11 8.02 -10.20
C ALA A 499 26.36 6.57 -10.61
N TYR A 500 25.85 5.64 -9.79
CA TYR A 500 25.74 4.23 -10.13
C TYR A 500 24.57 3.61 -9.36
N ASP A 501 24.44 2.29 -9.41
CA ASP A 501 23.51 1.54 -8.57
C ASP A 501 24.27 0.35 -8.01
N SER A 502 24.59 0.41 -6.71
CA SER A 502 25.41 -0.59 -6.04
C SER A 502 24.74 -1.98 -6.01
N THR A 503 23.42 -2.06 -6.21
CA THR A 503 22.70 -3.35 -6.27
C THR A 503 22.88 -4.06 -7.61
N LYS A 504 23.28 -3.32 -8.65
CA LYS A 504 23.48 -3.83 -10.02
C LYS A 504 24.94 -4.19 -10.33
N GLY A 505 25.91 -3.63 -9.60
CA GLY A 505 27.33 -3.93 -9.79
C GLY A 505 28.26 -2.92 -9.09
N PRO A 506 29.58 -3.07 -9.26
CA PRO A 506 30.55 -2.08 -8.79
C PRO A 506 30.39 -0.77 -9.55
N TYR A 507 30.76 0.32 -8.88
CA TYR A 507 31.10 1.56 -9.56
C TYR A 507 32.17 1.31 -10.64
N LYS A 508 32.02 1.99 -11.78
CA LYS A 508 32.96 1.98 -12.92
C LYS A 508 33.16 3.42 -13.33
N ALA A 509 34.41 3.85 -13.47
CA ALA A 509 34.74 5.23 -13.84
C ALA A 509 34.79 5.42 -15.38
N PRO A 510 34.29 6.54 -15.92
CA PRO A 510 33.39 7.50 -15.25
C PRO A 510 32.01 6.88 -15.00
N GLY A 511 31.33 7.31 -13.93
CA GLY A 511 30.00 6.80 -13.59
C GLY A 511 28.88 7.18 -14.58
N GLU A 512 27.69 6.69 -14.28
CA GLU A 512 26.45 6.94 -15.02
C GLU A 512 25.84 8.31 -14.70
N LEU A 513 24.79 8.67 -15.45
CA LEU A 513 23.97 9.85 -15.18
C LEU A 513 23.18 9.73 -13.86
N GLY A 514 22.99 10.87 -13.20
CA GLY A 514 22.18 11.01 -11.99
C GLY A 514 22.91 11.58 -10.76
N GLY A 515 24.22 11.82 -10.83
CA GLY A 515 24.97 12.49 -9.76
C GLY A 515 24.64 13.99 -9.73
N GLY A 516 23.54 14.37 -9.09
CA GLY A 516 22.99 15.72 -9.07
C GLY A 516 23.49 16.60 -7.92
N LEU A 517 23.48 17.93 -8.14
CA LEU A 517 23.92 18.95 -7.17
C LEU A 517 22.78 19.95 -6.89
N GLY A 518 22.37 20.06 -5.62
CA GLY A 518 21.40 21.04 -5.13
C GLY A 518 22.03 22.01 -4.13
N TYR A 519 21.73 23.32 -4.23
CA TYR A 519 22.13 24.29 -3.19
C TYR A 519 21.17 25.48 -3.04
N ASP A 520 21.00 25.94 -1.80
CA ASP A 520 20.11 27.06 -1.42
C ASP A 520 20.83 28.33 -0.95
N GLY A 521 22.15 28.42 -1.18
CA GLY A 521 22.96 29.63 -1.00
C GLY A 521 23.75 30.08 -2.24
N THR A 522 24.99 30.52 -2.04
CA THR A 522 25.88 30.98 -3.14
C THR A 522 26.76 29.85 -3.68
N PHE A 523 27.09 29.90 -4.98
CA PHE A 523 28.00 28.95 -5.62
C PHE A 523 29.34 29.59 -5.99
N SER A 524 30.44 28.89 -5.75
CA SER A 524 31.76 29.26 -6.25
C SER A 524 32.61 28.02 -6.55
N SER A 525 33.11 27.91 -7.78
CA SER A 525 34.14 26.92 -8.14
C SER A 525 35.30 27.61 -8.84
N THR A 526 36.53 27.39 -8.34
CA THR A 526 37.75 27.83 -9.03
C THR A 526 38.31 26.77 -9.97
N GLY A 527 38.01 25.47 -9.75
CA GLY A 527 38.33 24.40 -10.70
C GLY A 527 37.15 23.97 -11.57
N PRO A 528 37.36 23.01 -12.49
CA PRO A 528 36.30 22.45 -13.33
C PRO A 528 35.20 21.77 -12.52
N LEU A 529 33.95 22.00 -12.91
CA LEU A 529 32.76 21.33 -12.37
C LEU A 529 32.22 20.33 -13.40
N SER A 530 31.94 19.11 -12.97
CA SER A 530 31.26 18.08 -13.77
C SER A 530 30.14 17.43 -12.97
N VAL A 531 28.89 17.71 -13.33
CA VAL A 531 27.67 17.16 -12.73
C VAL A 531 26.98 16.27 -13.77
N SER A 532 26.93 14.96 -13.53
CA SER A 532 26.24 14.01 -14.41
C SER A 532 24.72 14.02 -14.25
N GLY A 533 24.23 14.51 -13.10
CA GLY A 533 22.81 14.72 -12.83
C GLY A 533 22.36 16.13 -13.20
N ALA A 534 21.21 16.52 -12.66
CA ALA A 534 20.73 17.89 -12.69
C ALA A 534 21.51 18.78 -11.72
N LEU A 535 21.57 20.09 -12.02
CA LEU A 535 22.08 21.10 -11.09
C LEU A 535 20.93 22.08 -10.78
N TRP A 536 20.56 22.19 -9.50
CA TRP A 536 19.50 23.07 -9.02
C TRP A 536 20.01 24.10 -8.01
N SER A 537 19.48 25.31 -8.12
CA SER A 537 19.46 26.27 -7.02
C SER A 537 18.24 27.17 -7.07
N SER A 538 17.59 27.37 -5.93
CA SER A 538 16.47 28.32 -5.81
C SER A 538 16.93 29.78 -5.67
N THR A 539 18.23 30.04 -5.52
CA THR A 539 18.70 31.37 -5.11
C THR A 539 18.73 32.40 -6.23
N SER A 540 18.45 33.64 -5.85
CA SER A 540 18.58 34.81 -6.73
C SER A 540 20.03 35.16 -7.10
N ALA A 541 21.02 34.55 -6.42
CA ALA A 541 22.43 34.65 -6.79
C ALA A 541 22.76 33.83 -8.05
N GLY A 542 22.01 32.76 -8.31
CA GLY A 542 22.21 31.89 -9.47
C GLY A 542 23.56 31.16 -9.44
N LEU A 543 24.23 31.10 -10.59
CA LEU A 543 25.51 30.39 -10.75
C LEU A 543 26.55 31.24 -11.49
N SER A 544 27.75 31.32 -10.91
CA SER A 544 28.93 31.91 -11.55
C SER A 544 30.08 30.90 -11.55
N ALA A 545 30.50 30.47 -12.74
CA ALA A 545 31.62 29.54 -12.92
C ALA A 545 32.73 30.23 -13.74
N SER A 546 33.90 30.43 -13.14
CA SER A 546 35.08 30.97 -13.84
C SER A 546 35.85 29.90 -14.64
N SER A 547 35.66 28.63 -14.27
CA SER A 547 36.24 27.44 -14.91
C SER A 547 35.15 26.62 -15.62
N ASN A 548 35.54 25.62 -16.42
CA ASN A 548 34.61 24.81 -17.22
C ASN A 548 33.53 24.18 -16.33
N ALA A 549 32.25 24.43 -16.61
CA ALA A 549 31.12 23.82 -15.91
C ALA A 549 30.31 22.94 -16.86
N LYS A 550 30.22 21.64 -16.55
CA LYS A 550 29.43 20.66 -17.29
C LYS A 550 28.30 20.18 -16.41
N VAL A 551 27.06 20.34 -16.85
CA VAL A 551 25.86 19.70 -16.30
C VAL A 551 25.31 18.80 -17.40
N MET A 552 25.23 17.50 -17.19
CA MET A 552 24.82 16.56 -18.24
C MET A 552 23.30 16.45 -18.39
N GLN A 553 22.54 16.86 -17.38
CA GLN A 553 21.08 16.92 -17.41
C GLN A 553 20.59 18.37 -17.34
N GLU A 554 19.45 18.60 -16.69
CA GLU A 554 18.83 19.92 -16.59
C GLU A 554 19.60 20.85 -15.65
N LEU A 555 19.62 22.14 -16.00
CA LEU A 555 20.11 23.21 -15.13
C LEU A 555 18.92 24.07 -14.71
N HIS A 556 18.66 24.24 -13.41
CA HIS A 556 17.65 25.18 -12.93
C HIS A 556 18.25 26.16 -11.92
N LEU A 557 18.08 27.45 -12.18
CA LEU A 557 18.63 28.54 -11.36
C LEU A 557 17.55 29.59 -11.08
N GLY A 558 17.33 29.90 -9.80
CA GLY A 558 16.49 31.01 -9.32
C GLY A 558 17.09 32.42 -9.59
N GLY A 559 18.24 32.48 -10.24
CA GLY A 559 18.99 33.71 -10.53
C GLY A 559 19.75 33.64 -11.87
N PRO A 560 20.71 34.54 -12.11
CA PRO A 560 21.45 34.61 -13.36
C PRO A 560 22.48 33.47 -13.53
N LEU A 561 22.88 33.23 -14.78
CA LEU A 561 23.98 32.32 -15.13
C LEU A 561 25.15 33.12 -15.74
N SER A 562 26.35 32.93 -15.21
CA SER A 562 27.58 33.54 -15.70
C SER A 562 28.69 32.50 -15.89
N THR A 563 29.21 32.33 -17.11
CA THR A 563 30.29 31.35 -17.40
C THR A 563 31.51 31.99 -18.04
N GLY A 564 32.66 31.86 -17.37
CA GLY A 564 33.96 32.39 -17.78
C GLY A 564 34.69 31.54 -18.83
N ALA A 565 34.45 30.22 -18.81
CA ALA A 565 35.15 29.21 -19.59
C ALA A 565 34.16 28.23 -20.27
N PRO A 566 34.60 27.40 -21.25
CA PRO A 566 33.72 26.51 -22.00
C PRO A 566 32.85 25.61 -21.10
N SER A 567 31.54 25.74 -21.25
CA SER A 567 30.54 25.17 -20.34
C SER A 567 29.36 24.59 -21.12
N SER A 568 28.66 23.62 -20.53
CA SER A 568 27.56 22.92 -21.19
C SER A 568 26.47 22.46 -20.23
N VAL A 569 25.21 22.52 -20.68
CA VAL A 569 24.03 21.90 -20.09
C VAL A 569 23.51 20.89 -21.11
N GLY A 570 23.41 19.60 -20.77
CA GLY A 570 23.04 18.56 -21.73
C GLY A 570 21.56 18.57 -22.14
N TRP A 571 20.70 19.07 -21.26
CA TRP A 571 19.23 19.10 -21.44
C TRP A 571 18.69 20.54 -21.40
N ASP A 572 17.47 20.75 -20.90
CA ASP A 572 16.84 22.06 -20.75
C ASP A 572 17.55 22.90 -19.66
N GLY A 573 17.62 24.21 -19.91
CA GLY A 573 18.11 25.21 -18.97
C GLY A 573 16.98 26.14 -18.52
N TYR A 574 16.68 26.18 -17.23
CA TYR A 574 15.67 27.02 -16.59
C TYR A 574 16.39 28.11 -15.79
N VAL A 575 16.53 29.32 -16.35
CA VAL A 575 17.30 30.40 -15.71
C VAL A 575 16.39 31.60 -15.42
N ALA A 576 16.11 31.86 -14.14
CA ALA A 576 15.31 33.00 -13.68
C ALA A 576 16.10 34.33 -13.65
N GLY A 577 16.95 34.55 -14.66
CA GLY A 577 17.82 35.72 -14.76
C GLY A 577 18.54 35.78 -16.11
N ASN A 578 19.48 36.73 -16.22
CA ASN A 578 20.30 36.87 -17.43
C ASN A 578 21.27 35.69 -17.59
N VAL A 579 21.54 35.30 -18.84
CA VAL A 579 22.58 34.34 -19.19
C VAL A 579 23.73 35.08 -19.87
N THR A 580 24.93 35.03 -19.29
CA THR A 580 26.12 35.71 -19.80
C THR A 580 27.27 34.72 -19.91
N ALA A 581 27.96 34.71 -21.05
CA ALA A 581 29.12 33.85 -21.25
C ALA A 581 30.27 34.63 -21.90
N THR A 582 31.51 34.45 -21.44
CA THR A 582 32.71 34.98 -22.12
C THR A 582 33.43 33.94 -22.98
N ALA A 583 33.07 32.67 -22.82
CA ALA A 583 33.47 31.53 -23.63
C ALA A 583 32.22 30.72 -24.03
N SER A 584 32.35 29.69 -24.87
CA SER A 584 31.21 28.93 -25.37
C SER A 584 30.35 28.33 -24.24
N LEU A 585 29.04 28.59 -24.27
CA LEU A 585 28.05 27.98 -23.40
C LEU A 585 26.99 27.29 -24.26
N VAL A 586 26.85 25.97 -24.14
CA VAL A 586 25.91 25.19 -24.95
C VAL A 586 24.82 24.58 -24.08
N PHE A 587 23.55 24.86 -24.39
CA PHE A 587 22.40 24.08 -23.94
C PHE A 587 22.04 23.07 -25.03
N GLY A 588 21.96 21.78 -24.68
CA GLY A 588 21.60 20.72 -25.61
C GLY A 588 20.14 20.79 -26.06
N GLN A 589 19.25 21.33 -25.22
CA GLN A 589 17.83 21.49 -25.52
C GLN A 589 17.38 22.95 -25.34
N ALA A 590 16.26 23.21 -24.67
CA ALA A 590 15.65 24.52 -24.59
C ALA A 590 16.23 25.39 -23.47
N LEU A 591 16.50 26.66 -23.76
CA LEU A 591 16.72 27.68 -22.75
C LEU A 591 15.40 28.38 -22.42
N ARG A 592 15.02 28.38 -21.15
CA ARG A 592 13.79 28.98 -20.60
C ARG A 592 14.19 30.08 -19.64
N GLN A 593 13.68 31.29 -19.85
CA GLN A 593 14.01 32.46 -19.02
C GLN A 593 12.90 33.53 -19.05
N PRO A 594 12.83 34.42 -18.04
CA PRO A 594 11.87 35.53 -18.02
C PRO A 594 11.91 36.40 -19.28
N VAL A 595 10.77 37.02 -19.61
CA VAL A 595 10.61 37.88 -20.81
C VAL A 595 11.68 38.98 -20.88
N ASN A 596 12.02 39.58 -19.73
CA ASN A 596 12.97 40.68 -19.61
C ASN A 596 14.44 40.24 -19.42
N ALA A 597 14.71 38.95 -19.32
CA ALA A 597 16.09 38.44 -19.22
C ALA A 597 16.82 38.56 -20.58
N SER A 598 18.14 38.70 -20.54
CA SER A 598 19.00 38.71 -21.72
C SER A 598 19.85 37.44 -21.86
N VAL A 599 20.28 37.16 -23.09
CA VAL A 599 21.36 36.22 -23.39
C VAL A 599 22.50 37.04 -24.01
N SER A 600 23.72 36.87 -23.50
CA SER A 600 24.90 37.64 -23.94
C SER A 600 26.13 36.74 -24.07
N GLY A 601 26.90 36.93 -25.13
CA GLY A 601 28.08 36.12 -25.45
C GLY A 601 27.78 34.92 -26.36
N PRO A 602 28.75 34.01 -26.54
CA PRO A 602 28.65 32.86 -27.45
C PRO A 602 27.85 31.71 -26.81
N VAL A 603 26.54 31.95 -26.63
CA VAL A 603 25.59 31.00 -26.07
C VAL A 603 24.82 30.31 -27.21
N THR A 604 24.69 28.98 -27.16
CA THR A 604 23.92 28.16 -28.11
C THR A 604 22.85 27.37 -27.37
N TYR A 605 21.67 27.23 -27.97
CA TYR A 605 20.52 26.48 -27.46
C TYR A 605 19.67 25.99 -28.63
N ALA A 606 18.93 24.89 -28.48
CA ALA A 606 18.04 24.38 -29.52
C ALA A 606 16.78 25.24 -29.70
N SER A 607 16.26 25.80 -28.60
CA SER A 607 15.13 26.74 -28.61
C SER A 607 15.20 27.71 -27.41
N LEU A 608 14.52 28.85 -27.51
CA LEU A 608 14.47 29.87 -26.45
C LEU A 608 13.01 30.20 -26.11
N PHE A 609 12.57 29.85 -24.90
CA PHE A 609 11.25 30.21 -24.38
C PHE A 609 11.35 31.39 -23.42
N LYS A 610 10.61 32.45 -23.72
CA LYS A 610 10.45 33.65 -22.88
C LYS A 610 9.21 33.50 -21.99
N GLN A 611 9.39 32.93 -20.81
CA GLN A 611 8.31 32.58 -19.88
C GLN A 611 8.76 32.74 -18.42
N PRO A 612 7.83 32.84 -17.45
CA PRO A 612 8.19 32.77 -16.03
C PRO A 612 8.98 31.49 -15.74
N VAL A 613 10.04 31.62 -14.94
CA VAL A 613 10.81 30.51 -14.40
C VAL A 613 10.75 30.61 -12.88
N THR A 614 10.44 29.50 -12.22
CA THR A 614 10.40 29.40 -10.76
C THR A 614 11.05 28.08 -10.41
N VAL A 615 12.08 28.15 -9.57
CA VAL A 615 12.88 26.99 -9.15
C VAL A 615 12.65 26.81 -7.66
N PRO A 616 11.98 25.73 -7.21
CA PRO A 616 11.81 25.48 -5.78
C PRO A 616 13.16 25.07 -5.14
N PRO A 617 13.31 25.21 -3.82
CA PRO A 617 14.50 24.74 -3.10
C PRO A 617 14.79 23.26 -3.40
N PRO A 618 15.99 22.90 -3.94
CA PRO A 618 16.41 21.51 -4.03
C PRO A 618 16.55 20.84 -2.66
N CYS A 619 16.90 21.61 -1.62
CA CYS A 619 17.17 21.08 -0.30
C CYS A 619 16.05 21.48 0.69
N LYS A 620 15.53 20.48 1.40
CA LYS A 620 14.60 20.62 2.52
C LYS A 620 15.34 21.18 3.74
N CYS A 621 15.44 22.49 3.81
CA CYS A 621 16.23 23.21 4.82
C CYS A 621 15.40 24.15 5.71
N GLY A 622 14.07 24.14 5.57
CA GLY A 622 13.19 24.83 6.51
C GLY A 622 13.26 24.19 7.90
N PRO A 623 13.08 24.96 9.00
CA PRO A 623 13.16 24.41 10.36
C PRO A 623 12.19 23.25 10.67
N SER A 624 11.11 23.11 9.89
CA SER A 624 10.16 21.99 9.92
C SER A 624 10.62 20.75 9.16
N ASP A 625 11.53 20.90 8.21
CA ASP A 625 11.92 19.87 7.25
C ASP A 625 13.23 19.18 7.66
N LEU A 626 14.01 19.82 8.54
CA LEU A 626 15.25 19.29 9.09
C LEU A 626 14.96 18.11 10.04
N ILE A 627 15.64 16.98 9.80
CA ILE A 627 15.64 15.80 10.67
C ILE A 627 16.13 16.22 12.07
N PRO A 628 15.33 16.06 13.15
CA PRO A 628 15.68 16.58 14.47
C PRO A 628 16.60 15.61 15.22
N VAL A 629 17.84 15.46 14.73
CA VAL A 629 18.84 14.49 15.22
C VAL A 629 19.04 14.55 16.75
N GLY A 630 19.09 15.76 17.33
CA GLY A 630 19.19 15.92 18.79
C GLY A 630 17.99 15.37 19.57
N ALA A 631 16.78 15.47 19.03
CA ALA A 631 15.57 14.89 19.64
C ALA A 631 15.53 13.36 19.50
N ILE A 632 15.98 12.84 18.35
CA ILE A 632 16.13 11.41 18.07
C ILE A 632 17.11 10.76 19.07
N VAL A 633 18.28 11.36 19.26
CA VAL A 633 19.27 10.90 20.25
C VAL A 633 18.73 11.02 21.68
N ALA A 634 18.06 12.13 22.01
CA ALA A 634 17.48 12.32 23.34
C ALA A 634 16.40 11.29 23.69
N ALA A 635 15.57 10.88 22.72
CA ALA A 635 14.54 9.85 22.90
C ALA A 635 15.13 8.46 23.22
N ARG A 636 16.38 8.21 22.80
CA ARG A 636 17.14 6.97 23.01
C ARG A 636 18.00 6.97 24.28
N LYS A 637 17.91 7.99 25.14
CA LYS A 637 18.50 7.94 26.49
C LYS A 637 17.85 6.85 27.33
N SER A 638 18.56 6.38 28.36
CA SER A 638 18.05 5.36 29.29
C SER A 638 16.68 5.74 29.85
N PRO A 639 15.67 4.84 29.85
CA PRO A 639 15.78 3.39 29.62
C PRO A 639 15.54 2.93 28.16
N ASN A 640 15.43 3.83 27.19
CA ASN A 640 14.87 3.53 25.86
C ASN A 640 15.92 3.01 24.83
N ASN A 641 16.90 2.23 25.28
CA ASN A 641 17.97 1.67 24.45
C ASN A 641 18.35 0.25 24.87
N ASP A 642 19.11 -0.43 24.00
CA ASP A 642 19.51 -1.83 24.14
C ASP A 642 20.82 -2.01 24.93
N ASN A 643 21.45 -0.94 25.42
CA ASN A 643 22.68 -1.02 26.21
C ASN A 643 22.62 -2.05 27.35
N PRO A 644 21.53 -2.14 28.15
CA PRO A 644 21.46 -3.12 29.25
C PRO A 644 21.46 -4.57 28.77
N LEU A 645 21.06 -4.85 27.52
CA LEU A 645 21.02 -6.21 26.96
C LEU A 645 22.43 -6.76 26.69
N ILE A 646 23.39 -5.87 26.42
CA ILE A 646 24.80 -6.22 26.14
C ILE A 646 25.78 -5.63 27.17
N GLY A 647 25.30 -4.98 28.23
CA GLY A 647 26.15 -4.35 29.25
C GLY A 647 26.98 -3.15 28.78
N LEU A 648 26.57 -2.46 27.70
CA LEU A 648 27.29 -1.31 27.17
C LEU A 648 27.14 -0.10 28.11
N ASN A 649 28.22 0.33 28.75
CA ASN A 649 28.21 1.57 29.54
C ASN A 649 28.13 2.80 28.61
N PRO A 650 27.13 3.70 28.76
CA PRO A 650 27.04 4.94 27.98
C PRO A 650 28.31 5.81 27.99
N ASP A 651 29.09 5.76 29.06
CA ASP A 651 30.31 6.57 29.24
C ASP A 651 31.59 5.86 28.81
N ALA A 652 31.52 4.68 28.17
CA ALA A 652 32.67 3.82 27.91
C ALA A 652 33.79 4.46 27.05
N PHE A 653 33.45 5.45 26.23
CA PHE A 653 34.37 6.16 25.31
C PHE A 653 34.64 7.61 25.74
N THR A 654 34.51 7.93 27.03
CA THR A 654 34.72 9.29 27.57
C THR A 654 36.14 9.55 28.09
N SER A 655 37.11 8.70 27.74
CA SER A 655 38.46 8.70 28.30
C SER A 655 39.53 8.40 27.23
N PRO A 656 40.73 9.05 27.28
CA PRO A 656 41.87 8.71 26.44
C PRO A 656 42.42 7.28 26.65
N THR A 657 41.95 6.58 27.69
CA THR A 657 42.30 5.19 27.99
C THR A 657 41.18 4.20 27.67
N ALA A 658 40.12 4.66 26.99
CA ALA A 658 39.05 3.80 26.51
C ALA A 658 39.59 2.74 25.52
N PRO A 659 38.89 1.59 25.39
CA PRO A 659 39.16 0.65 24.30
C PRO A 659 39.04 1.35 22.93
N GLN A 660 39.76 0.82 21.94
CA GLN A 660 39.88 1.43 20.62
C GLN A 660 38.96 0.77 19.58
N HIS A 661 38.26 -0.29 19.97
CA HIS A 661 37.38 -1.07 19.10
C HIS A 661 36.05 -1.36 19.81
N LEU A 662 34.96 -1.38 19.05
CA LEU A 662 33.62 -1.75 19.51
C LEU A 662 32.88 -2.57 18.45
N ASP A 663 32.56 -3.81 18.76
CA ASP A 663 31.67 -4.65 17.96
C ASP A 663 30.24 -4.50 18.49
N LEU A 664 29.31 -4.02 17.64
CA LEU A 664 27.90 -3.87 17.96
C LEU A 664 27.06 -4.93 17.24
N PRO A 665 26.31 -5.79 17.97
CA PRO A 665 25.27 -6.62 17.35
C PRO A 665 24.08 -5.74 16.94
N CYS A 666 23.02 -6.33 16.36
CA CYS A 666 21.80 -5.56 16.07
C CYS A 666 21.25 -4.85 17.33
N GLY A 667 20.59 -3.70 17.15
CA GLY A 667 19.95 -2.96 18.24
C GLY A 667 20.16 -1.46 18.20
N ASN A 668 19.69 -0.77 19.24
CA ASN A 668 19.69 0.67 19.41
C ASN A 668 20.58 1.02 20.60
N TYR A 669 21.81 1.48 20.35
CA TYR A 669 22.83 1.71 21.37
C TYR A 669 23.06 3.19 21.60
N TYR A 670 23.31 3.57 22.86
CA TYR A 670 23.47 4.95 23.28
C TYR A 670 24.83 5.18 23.94
N LEU A 671 25.52 6.25 23.57
CA LEU A 671 26.73 6.75 24.22
C LEU A 671 26.54 8.23 24.60
N SER A 672 27.06 8.62 25.76
CA SER A 672 26.99 10.02 26.22
C SER A 672 27.91 10.93 25.40
N LYS A 673 29.10 10.45 25.03
CA LYS A 673 30.08 11.10 24.16
C LYS A 673 31.05 10.04 23.62
N ILE A 674 31.70 10.32 22.50
CA ILE A 674 32.91 9.63 22.08
C ILE A 674 34.07 10.64 22.11
N ASP A 675 35.04 10.42 22.99
CA ASP A 675 36.26 11.21 23.13
C ASP A 675 37.40 10.30 23.58
N VAL A 676 38.07 9.69 22.60
CA VAL A 676 39.20 8.79 22.83
C VAL A 676 40.54 9.53 22.92
N GLY A 677 40.51 10.86 23.17
CA GLY A 677 41.69 11.67 23.46
C GLY A 677 42.77 11.68 22.38
N GLY A 678 42.37 11.54 21.11
CA GLY A 678 43.30 11.46 19.98
C GLY A 678 43.89 10.07 19.71
N ALA A 679 43.33 9.01 20.29
CA ALA A 679 43.53 7.65 19.79
C ALA A 679 42.71 7.41 18.50
N PRO A 680 43.07 6.41 17.68
CA PRO A 680 42.17 5.89 16.65
C PRO A 680 41.06 5.04 17.30
N LEU A 681 39.88 5.04 16.67
CA LEU A 681 38.69 4.30 17.10
C LEU A 681 38.02 3.59 15.91
N SER A 682 37.68 2.32 16.09
CA SER A 682 36.86 1.51 15.17
C SER A 682 35.56 1.10 15.84
N ILE A 683 34.42 1.25 15.15
CA ILE A 683 33.12 0.72 15.57
C ILE A 683 32.54 -0.08 14.39
N VAL A 684 32.15 -1.32 14.64
CA VAL A 684 31.67 -2.26 13.61
C VAL A 684 30.25 -2.74 13.94
N ALA A 685 29.35 -2.68 12.97
CA ALA A 685 27.99 -3.22 13.09
C ALA A 685 27.85 -4.62 12.46
N HIS A 686 27.28 -5.58 13.21
CA HIS A 686 27.07 -6.97 12.80
C HIS A 686 25.58 -7.33 12.52
N GLY A 687 24.73 -6.32 12.43
CA GLY A 687 23.31 -6.45 12.13
C GLY A 687 22.67 -5.08 11.91
N LYS A 688 21.34 -4.98 11.98
CA LYS A 688 20.62 -3.71 11.94
C LYS A 688 20.83 -2.95 13.24
N THR A 689 21.68 -1.93 13.19
CA THR A 689 22.34 -1.31 14.33
C THR A 689 22.21 0.20 14.22
N ALA A 690 21.65 0.84 15.25
CA ALA A 690 21.65 2.27 15.41
C ALA A 690 22.52 2.67 16.61
N LEU A 691 23.40 3.66 16.44
CA LEU A 691 24.22 4.24 17.49
C LEU A 691 23.86 5.72 17.69
N TYR A 692 23.45 6.08 18.90
CA TYR A 692 23.01 7.41 19.29
C TYR A 692 24.05 8.03 20.23
N VAL A 693 24.69 9.13 19.81
CA VAL A 693 25.74 9.84 20.59
C VAL A 693 25.24 11.23 20.98
N ASP A 694 25.13 11.50 22.27
CA ASP A 694 24.56 12.75 22.81
C ASP A 694 25.51 13.95 22.75
N GLY A 695 26.80 13.71 22.92
CA GLY A 695 27.86 14.69 22.73
C GLY A 695 28.53 14.56 21.37
N ASP A 696 29.75 15.09 21.30
CA ASP A 696 30.60 15.01 20.11
C ASP A 696 31.24 13.63 19.93
N VAL A 697 31.73 13.37 18.72
CA VAL A 697 32.62 12.27 18.37
C VAL A 697 34.01 12.82 18.05
N ILE A 698 34.99 12.53 18.90
CA ILE A 698 36.36 13.05 18.83
C ILE A 698 37.35 11.88 18.81
N ALA A 699 38.07 11.75 17.70
CA ALA A 699 39.10 10.72 17.50
C ALA A 699 40.27 11.26 16.65
N ASN A 700 41.37 10.52 16.58
CA ASN A 700 42.38 10.79 15.54
C ASN A 700 41.92 10.19 14.22
N THR A 701 42.02 8.88 14.06
CA THR A 701 41.35 8.12 12.99
C THR A 701 40.00 7.62 13.48
N LEU A 702 38.95 7.74 12.66
CA LEU A 702 37.62 7.21 12.94
C LEU A 702 37.20 6.21 11.85
N THR A 703 36.90 4.99 12.26
CA THR A 703 36.31 3.96 11.39
C THR A 703 34.92 3.58 11.90
N LEU A 704 33.91 3.74 11.06
CA LEU A 704 32.54 3.28 11.26
C LEU A 704 32.25 2.25 10.18
N ALA A 705 32.42 0.97 10.49
CA ALA A 705 32.30 -0.14 9.53
C ALA A 705 31.06 -1.01 9.84
N LEU A 706 30.72 -1.89 8.90
CA LEU A 706 29.58 -2.80 9.01
C LEU A 706 29.79 -4.05 8.17
N ASP A 707 29.25 -5.18 8.64
CA ASP A 707 29.24 -6.43 7.88
C ASP A 707 28.38 -6.32 6.60
N PRO A 708 28.61 -7.15 5.56
CA PRO A 708 27.83 -7.11 4.32
C PRO A 708 26.32 -7.40 4.44
N THR A 709 25.86 -7.89 5.60
CA THR A 709 24.43 -8.08 5.93
C THR A 709 23.92 -7.13 7.01
N ALA A 710 24.76 -6.21 7.49
CA ALA A 710 24.44 -5.25 8.53
C ALA A 710 23.91 -3.94 7.94
N GLU A 711 23.32 -3.11 8.79
CA GLU A 711 22.81 -1.77 8.47
C GLU A 711 23.21 -0.88 9.64
N PHE A 712 23.94 0.21 9.39
CA PHE A 712 24.53 1.03 10.45
C PHE A 712 24.12 2.50 10.35
N ASP A 713 23.33 2.93 11.33
CA ASP A 713 22.86 4.30 11.46
C ASP A 713 23.48 4.98 12.66
N VAL A 714 24.27 6.02 12.43
CA VAL A 714 24.93 6.77 13.50
C VAL A 714 24.26 8.15 13.63
N PHE A 715 23.63 8.43 14.76
CA PHE A 715 23.01 9.71 15.08
C PHE A 715 23.86 10.42 16.13
N VAL A 716 24.45 11.56 15.78
CA VAL A 716 25.30 12.37 16.66
C VAL A 716 24.59 13.70 16.91
N ALA A 717 24.24 13.98 18.17
CA ALA A 717 23.64 15.26 18.55
C ALA A 717 24.68 16.39 18.65
N GLY A 718 25.94 16.05 19.00
CA GLY A 718 27.11 16.91 18.82
C GLY A 718 27.62 16.95 17.37
N THR A 719 28.91 17.26 17.20
CA THR A 719 29.60 17.18 15.90
C THR A 719 30.59 16.01 15.85
N ILE A 720 31.16 15.73 14.67
CA ILE A 720 32.28 14.79 14.49
C ILE A 720 33.55 15.58 14.15
N LEU A 721 34.60 15.35 14.91
CA LEU A 721 35.92 15.97 14.75
C LEU A 721 36.98 14.87 14.66
N THR A 722 37.59 14.72 13.48
CA THR A 722 38.77 13.88 13.31
C THR A 722 40.02 14.72 13.04
N SER A 723 41.14 14.32 13.65
CA SER A 723 42.46 14.94 13.38
C SER A 723 43.33 14.12 12.41
N GLY A 724 42.91 12.89 12.11
CA GLY A 724 43.48 11.97 11.12
C GLY A 724 42.43 11.53 10.11
N ASN A 725 42.57 10.31 9.60
CA ASN A 725 41.73 9.78 8.53
C ASN A 725 40.31 9.43 9.01
N ALA A 726 39.35 9.32 8.08
CA ALA A 726 38.03 8.79 8.39
C ALA A 726 37.58 7.77 7.35
N THR A 727 36.94 6.69 7.81
CA THR A 727 36.33 5.67 6.98
C THR A 727 34.93 5.41 7.50
N ILE A 728 33.91 5.70 6.69
CA ILE A 728 32.50 5.60 7.10
C ILE A 728 31.78 4.71 6.09
N GLY A 729 31.27 3.58 6.53
CA GLY A 729 30.57 2.60 5.72
C GLY A 729 31.48 1.79 4.79
N SER A 730 30.94 1.36 3.66
CA SER A 730 31.64 0.51 2.69
C SER A 730 31.18 0.79 1.26
N PRO A 731 32.10 1.03 0.30
CA PRO A 731 31.71 1.31 -1.09
C PRO A 731 31.10 0.10 -1.80
N ASN A 732 31.15 -1.10 -1.22
CA ASN A 732 30.45 -2.29 -1.73
C ASN A 732 28.93 -2.30 -1.44
N TYR A 733 28.46 -1.48 -0.50
CA TYR A 733 27.06 -1.42 -0.08
C TYR A 733 26.68 -0.07 0.61
N PRO A 734 26.84 1.09 -0.07
CA PRO A 734 26.65 2.40 0.56
C PRO A 734 25.29 2.62 1.21
N ARG A 735 24.22 2.11 0.58
CA ARG A 735 22.83 2.19 1.06
C ARG A 735 22.65 1.80 2.53
N LEU A 736 23.50 0.91 3.05
CA LEU A 736 23.40 0.35 4.39
C LEU A 736 24.13 1.16 5.48
N SER A 737 24.83 2.25 5.13
CA SER A 737 25.58 3.08 6.10
C SER A 737 25.13 4.54 6.05
N ARG A 738 24.62 5.06 7.16
CA ARG A 738 24.08 6.43 7.27
C ARG A 738 24.58 7.11 8.54
N THR A 739 25.02 8.36 8.44
CA THR A 739 25.48 9.17 9.58
C THR A 739 24.74 10.50 9.60
N TYR A 740 24.10 10.83 10.72
CA TYR A 740 23.29 12.02 10.94
C TYR A 740 23.92 12.88 12.03
N VAL A 741 24.19 14.15 11.74
CA VAL A 741 24.89 15.11 12.62
C VAL A 741 23.96 16.29 12.91
N GLY A 742 23.67 16.51 14.20
CA GLY A 742 22.66 17.45 14.70
C GLY A 742 23.19 18.80 15.16
N SER A 743 24.50 19.01 15.15
CA SER A 743 25.14 20.21 15.69
C SER A 743 25.34 21.32 14.65
N PRO A 744 25.18 22.61 15.01
CA PRO A 744 25.54 23.74 14.16
C PRO A 744 27.07 23.98 14.08
N GLN A 745 27.87 23.24 14.86
CA GLN A 745 29.33 23.29 14.75
C GLN A 745 29.81 22.65 13.44
N THR A 746 31.00 23.02 13.00
CA THR A 746 31.62 22.44 11.81
C THR A 746 31.80 20.93 11.95
N LEU A 747 31.37 20.17 10.92
CA LEU A 747 31.79 18.79 10.72
C LEU A 747 33.19 18.82 10.10
N LEU A 748 34.19 18.30 10.83
CA LEU A 748 35.60 18.37 10.41
C LEU A 748 36.20 16.97 10.24
N LEU A 749 36.51 16.64 8.98
CA LEU A 749 37.21 15.43 8.60
C LEU A 749 38.58 15.85 8.02
N ALA A 750 39.61 15.84 8.86
CA ALA A 750 40.88 16.54 8.55
C ALA A 750 41.86 15.74 7.68
N GLY A 751 41.88 14.41 7.82
CA GLY A 751 42.73 13.52 7.03
C GLY A 751 42.04 13.01 5.76
N ASN A 752 42.65 12.03 5.11
CA ASN A 752 42.05 11.39 3.93
C ASN A 752 40.76 10.68 4.37
N THR A 753 39.68 10.89 3.61
CA THR A 753 38.36 10.39 3.99
C THR A 753 37.71 9.65 2.83
N THR A 754 37.29 8.41 3.10
CA THR A 754 36.49 7.59 2.18
C THR A 754 35.15 7.29 2.85
N VAL A 755 34.05 7.66 2.18
CA VAL A 755 32.70 7.41 2.65
C VAL A 755 32.03 6.42 1.70
N GLY A 756 31.67 5.24 2.19
CA GLY A 756 30.78 4.29 1.52
C GLY A 756 29.41 4.33 2.18
N GLY A 757 28.68 5.43 1.99
CA GLY A 757 27.40 5.69 2.65
C GLY A 757 26.95 7.14 2.55
N TYR A 758 26.02 7.52 3.42
CA TYR A 758 25.37 8.83 3.40
C TYR A 758 25.64 9.63 4.66
N ILE A 759 25.93 10.92 4.49
CA ILE A 759 26.13 11.85 5.60
C ILE A 759 25.06 12.93 5.53
N TYR A 760 24.26 13.06 6.59
CA TYR A 760 23.36 14.18 6.83
C TYR A 760 23.96 15.08 7.91
N ALA A 761 24.26 16.31 7.55
CA ALA A 761 24.86 17.34 8.39
C ALA A 761 24.22 18.71 8.06
N ALA A 762 22.90 18.74 7.86
CA ALA A 762 22.15 19.93 7.43
C ALA A 762 22.24 21.13 8.40
N TYR A 763 22.56 20.88 9.67
CA TYR A 763 22.84 21.94 10.64
C TYR A 763 24.29 22.47 10.54
N SER A 764 25.21 21.64 10.07
CA SER A 764 26.65 21.84 10.17
C SER A 764 27.25 22.44 8.89
N PRO A 765 28.19 23.40 8.99
CA PRO A 765 29.17 23.61 7.94
C PRO A 765 30.03 22.35 7.76
N VAL A 766 30.14 21.85 6.54
CA VAL A 766 31.03 20.73 6.19
C VAL A 766 32.26 21.30 5.49
N VAL A 767 33.41 21.17 6.16
CA VAL A 767 34.68 21.72 5.66
C VAL A 767 35.71 20.61 5.51
N ILE A 768 36.11 20.36 4.26
CA ILE A 768 37.11 19.34 3.91
C ILE A 768 38.35 20.03 3.32
N ASN A 769 39.54 19.56 3.67
CA ASN A 769 40.82 20.14 3.21
C ASN A 769 41.75 19.08 2.57
N SER A 770 41.25 17.86 2.41
CA SER A 770 41.92 16.66 1.92
C SER A 770 41.13 16.05 0.75
N PRO A 771 41.71 15.11 -0.03
CA PRO A 771 40.95 14.36 -1.03
C PRO A 771 39.73 13.70 -0.40
N PHE A 772 38.56 13.93 -1.02
CA PHE A 772 37.27 13.53 -0.48
C PHE A 772 36.49 12.75 -1.52
N GLU A 773 36.32 11.46 -1.25
CA GLU A 773 35.69 10.49 -2.15
C GLU A 773 34.50 9.85 -1.43
N ILE A 774 33.29 10.11 -1.94
CA ILE A 774 32.04 9.54 -1.43
C ILE A 774 31.47 8.58 -2.47
N TYR A 775 31.23 7.34 -2.07
CA TYR A 775 30.33 6.40 -2.70
C TYR A 775 29.01 6.44 -1.90
N GLY A 776 27.99 7.16 -2.41
CA GLY A 776 26.81 7.55 -1.63
C GLY A 776 26.50 9.03 -1.79
N GLY A 777 26.16 9.76 -0.71
CA GLY A 777 25.74 11.16 -0.82
C GLY A 777 25.93 12.00 0.44
N LEU A 778 25.92 13.33 0.26
CA LEU A 778 26.12 14.31 1.32
C LEU A 778 24.99 15.34 1.36
N TYR A 779 24.51 15.62 2.56
CA TYR A 779 23.58 16.70 2.86
C TYR A 779 24.23 17.61 3.90
N SER A 780 24.39 18.90 3.61
CA SER A 780 25.18 19.84 4.44
C SER A 780 24.44 21.15 4.73
N GLY A 781 24.73 21.79 5.86
CA GLY A 781 24.29 23.17 6.10
C GLY A 781 24.97 24.15 5.15
N SER A 782 26.29 24.03 5.00
CA SER A 782 27.07 24.62 3.91
C SER A 782 28.23 23.68 3.54
N TYR A 783 28.72 23.73 2.30
CA TYR A 783 29.83 22.89 1.85
C TYR A 783 31.03 23.71 1.37
N ALA A 784 32.23 23.37 1.86
CA ALA A 784 33.48 23.85 1.31
C ALA A 784 34.55 22.75 1.25
N ASN A 785 35.08 22.49 0.06
CA ASN A 785 36.41 21.87 -0.08
C ASN A 785 37.31 22.81 -0.89
N ILE A 786 38.32 23.37 -0.23
CA ILE A 786 39.24 24.34 -0.85
C ILE A 786 40.64 23.78 -1.11
N GLY A 787 40.97 22.60 -0.57
CA GLY A 787 42.32 22.04 -0.58
C GLY A 787 42.55 20.94 -1.61
N ALA A 788 41.50 20.24 -2.02
CA ALA A 788 41.61 19.06 -2.88
C ALA A 788 40.37 18.86 -3.76
N GLU A 789 40.40 17.82 -4.59
CA GLU A 789 39.30 17.39 -5.45
C GLU A 789 38.14 16.82 -4.62
N THR A 790 36.92 17.09 -5.05
CA THR A 790 35.70 16.45 -4.53
C THR A 790 35.15 15.48 -5.56
N SER A 791 35.01 14.20 -5.21
CA SER A 791 34.36 13.20 -6.05
C SER A 791 33.21 12.56 -5.27
N ILE A 792 31.99 12.63 -5.83
CA ILE A 792 30.81 11.96 -5.28
C ILE A 792 30.21 11.05 -6.34
N HIS A 793 30.24 9.76 -6.05
CA HIS A 793 29.68 8.65 -6.81
C HIS A 793 28.33 8.29 -6.18
N TYR A 794 27.26 8.94 -6.64
CA TYR A 794 25.93 8.80 -6.06
C TYR A 794 25.33 7.41 -6.31
N ASP A 795 25.22 6.63 -5.24
CA ASP A 795 24.51 5.36 -5.29
C ASP A 795 23.00 5.60 -5.30
N ARG A 796 22.34 5.27 -6.41
CA ARG A 796 20.88 5.46 -6.57
C ARG A 796 20.08 4.46 -5.71
N ALA A 797 20.71 3.43 -5.16
CA ALA A 797 20.04 2.42 -4.35
C ALA A 797 19.41 2.97 -3.06
N VAL A 798 19.83 4.15 -2.58
CA VAL A 798 19.19 4.85 -1.45
C VAL A 798 17.74 5.25 -1.73
N LEU A 799 17.37 5.43 -3.00
CA LEU A 799 15.98 5.71 -3.41
C LEU A 799 15.01 4.53 -3.13
N ASP A 800 15.54 3.40 -2.66
CA ASP A 800 14.80 2.22 -2.19
C ASP A 800 15.21 1.82 -0.75
N ALA A 801 15.84 2.72 0.00
CA ALA A 801 16.29 2.44 1.38
C ALA A 801 15.13 2.00 2.31
N GLY A 802 13.90 2.40 2.00
CA GLY A 802 12.67 2.04 2.72
C GLY A 802 12.10 0.65 2.45
N TYR A 803 12.69 -0.17 1.58
CA TYR A 803 12.04 -1.43 1.14
C TYR A 803 11.75 -2.48 2.26
N GLU A 804 12.46 -2.47 3.40
CA GLU A 804 12.14 -3.34 4.56
C GLU A 804 11.23 -2.66 5.59
N CYS A 805 10.96 -1.37 5.39
CA CYS A 805 10.15 -0.59 6.30
C CYS A 805 8.66 -0.91 6.09
N PRO A 806 7.81 -0.66 7.10
CA PRO A 806 6.37 -0.54 6.89
C PRO A 806 6.08 0.43 5.74
N PRO A 807 5.18 0.07 4.80
CA PRO A 807 4.88 0.92 3.67
C PRO A 807 4.30 2.26 4.14
N PRO A 808 4.58 3.36 3.43
CA PRO A 808 4.08 4.68 3.80
C PRO A 808 2.54 4.75 3.88
N PRO A 809 1.99 5.70 4.65
CA PRO A 809 0.56 6.00 4.64
C PRO A 809 0.04 6.19 3.22
N GLN A 810 -1.20 5.76 2.95
CA GLN A 810 -1.81 5.98 1.63
C GLN A 810 -2.24 7.43 1.39
N THR A 811 -2.28 8.24 2.45
CA THR A 811 -2.57 9.67 2.44
C THR A 811 -1.28 10.49 2.53
N CYS A 812 -1.20 11.59 1.80
CA CYS A 812 0.01 12.41 1.70
C CYS A 812 -0.30 13.91 1.72
N GLY A 813 0.65 14.73 2.17
CA GLY A 813 0.72 16.17 1.89
C GLY A 813 1.77 16.50 0.82
N SER A 814 2.72 15.61 0.58
CA SER A 814 3.85 15.74 -0.34
C SER A 814 4.25 14.39 -0.94
N CYS A 815 5.04 14.41 -2.01
CA CYS A 815 5.65 13.20 -2.60
C CYS A 815 6.54 12.41 -1.64
N ALA A 816 7.09 13.04 -0.60
CA ALA A 816 7.96 12.36 0.37
C ALA A 816 7.15 11.39 1.25
N ASP A 817 5.92 11.77 1.60
CA ASP A 817 4.98 10.90 2.32
C ASP A 817 4.62 9.65 1.50
N CYS A 818 4.88 9.66 0.18
CA CYS A 818 4.70 8.55 -0.76
C CYS A 818 6.01 7.83 -1.12
N GLY A 819 7.08 7.95 -0.32
CA GLY A 819 8.37 7.34 -0.63
C GLY A 819 9.00 7.87 -1.92
N ASN A 820 8.81 9.16 -2.19
CA ASN A 820 9.16 9.92 -3.40
C ASN A 820 8.23 9.74 -4.62
N GLN A 821 7.19 8.92 -4.53
CA GLN A 821 6.18 8.80 -5.59
C GLN A 821 5.18 9.96 -5.58
N ALA A 822 4.28 10.02 -6.57
CA ALA A 822 3.39 11.17 -6.71
C ALA A 822 2.33 11.23 -5.60
N CYS A 823 2.18 12.43 -5.03
CA CYS A 823 1.05 12.78 -4.17
C CYS A 823 0.01 13.54 -5.00
N ILE A 824 -1.17 12.93 -5.20
CA ILE A 824 -2.24 13.46 -6.05
C ILE A 824 -3.52 13.58 -5.21
N SER A 825 -4.00 14.82 -5.04
CA SER A 825 -5.20 15.14 -4.25
C SER A 825 -5.22 14.51 -2.84
N GLY A 826 -4.04 14.40 -2.21
CA GLY A 826 -3.88 13.85 -0.86
C GLY A 826 -3.71 12.33 -0.80
N LEU A 827 -3.56 11.65 -1.94
CA LEU A 827 -3.32 10.20 -2.02
C LEU A 827 -2.05 9.87 -2.81
N CYS A 828 -1.35 8.82 -2.40
CA CYS A 828 -0.18 8.31 -3.11
C CYS A 828 -0.59 7.52 -4.37
N GLY A 829 0.09 7.74 -5.49
CA GLY A 829 -0.25 7.06 -6.75
C GLY A 829 0.75 7.26 -7.88
N ALA A 830 0.32 6.86 -9.08
CA ALA A 830 1.11 7.01 -10.30
C ALA A 830 1.14 8.47 -10.78
N CYS A 831 2.31 8.96 -11.17
CA CYS A 831 2.49 10.33 -11.63
C CYS A 831 1.90 10.56 -13.04
N THR A 832 1.50 11.79 -13.32
CA THR A 832 1.14 12.28 -14.67
C THR A 832 1.99 13.49 -15.11
N SER A 833 2.72 14.11 -14.19
CA SER A 833 3.70 15.16 -14.49
C SER A 833 4.86 15.17 -13.48
N SER A 834 6.05 15.60 -13.91
CA SER A 834 7.23 15.68 -13.03
C SER A 834 7.05 16.61 -11.83
N SER A 835 6.14 17.58 -11.91
CA SER A 835 5.78 18.46 -10.79
C SER A 835 5.07 17.77 -9.62
N GLN A 836 4.66 16.51 -9.77
CA GLN A 836 4.09 15.70 -8.69
C GLN A 836 5.14 14.85 -7.97
N CYS A 837 6.34 14.73 -8.54
CA CYS A 837 7.46 13.95 -8.02
C CYS A 837 8.35 14.80 -7.10
N CYS A 838 9.08 14.13 -6.20
CA CYS A 838 10.09 14.80 -5.38
C CYS A 838 11.33 15.13 -6.21
N PRO A 839 11.73 16.41 -6.37
CA PRO A 839 12.92 16.76 -7.15
C PRO A 839 14.20 16.10 -6.59
N PRO A 840 15.14 15.66 -7.45
CA PRO A 840 15.19 15.83 -8.90
C PRO A 840 14.44 14.76 -9.70
N LEU A 841 13.61 13.93 -9.08
CA LEU A 841 12.87 12.89 -9.78
C LEU A 841 11.83 13.51 -10.74
N ILE A 842 11.72 12.90 -11.91
CA ILE A 842 10.77 13.25 -12.96
C ILE A 842 9.76 12.12 -13.16
N CYS A 843 8.63 12.44 -13.79
CA CYS A 843 7.62 11.44 -14.09
C CYS A 843 7.96 10.64 -15.35
N VAL A 844 8.23 9.35 -15.21
CA VAL A 844 8.53 8.43 -16.31
C VAL A 844 7.55 7.26 -16.25
N ASN A 845 6.67 7.14 -17.25
CA ASN A 845 5.69 6.06 -17.38
C ASN A 845 4.86 5.80 -16.10
N GLY A 846 4.44 6.86 -15.40
CA GLY A 846 3.66 6.76 -14.17
C GLY A 846 4.48 6.60 -12.88
N THR A 847 5.80 6.48 -12.96
CA THR A 847 6.70 6.34 -11.81
C THR A 847 7.56 7.60 -11.65
N CYS A 848 7.76 8.06 -10.41
CA CYS A 848 8.75 9.09 -10.11
C CYS A 848 10.14 8.46 -10.03
N SER A 849 11.03 8.83 -10.96
CA SER A 849 12.39 8.29 -11.07
C SER A 849 13.40 9.34 -11.51
N MET A 850 14.69 9.05 -11.33
CA MET A 850 15.77 9.87 -11.89
C MET A 850 15.67 9.89 -13.43
N LEU A 851 16.01 11.02 -14.05
CA LEU A 851 16.35 11.04 -15.48
C LEU A 851 17.65 10.23 -15.66
N LEU A 852 17.71 9.33 -16.65
CA LEU A 852 18.87 8.44 -16.88
C LEU A 852 19.34 8.37 -18.35
N TYR A 853 18.59 9.00 -19.28
CA TYR A 853 18.79 8.95 -20.73
C TYR A 853 18.39 10.30 -21.32
#